data_AF-A0AAU2G622-F1
#
_entry.id   AF-A0AAU2G622-F1
#
_cell.length_a   1.000
_cell.length_b   1.000
_cell.length_c   1.000
_cell.angle_alpha   90.00
_cell.angle_beta   90.00
_cell.angle_gamma   90.00
#
_symmetry.space_group_name_H-M   'P 1'
#
loop_
_entity.id
_entity.type
_entity.pdbx_description
1 polymer ?
#
loop_
_entity_poly.entity_id
_entity_poly.type
_entity_poly.pdbx_seq_one_letter_code
_entity_poly.pdbx_strand_id
1 'polypeptide(L)'
;MTHTLTPYTPRQQWGLRTTDTDLAPVTLRQMATGESGETARAELTDSEHLIPMPAPGQARGEARIFQALIAAYGRHRPTFTGGPFGIRSLTPRTDELVVRIAPSQLDRWIDALAYRQSGSGVAGLRWAGHRDGITLTLPGTRMLLADISETNWRAALGHRSADQSSLMPHWIPQLPGEAEHTAAQDAELAGVSDNLSATLRRVRLVDPLTRISGHVHLFTSRHNGDLHLIEACEATPTVLPLWTSRSLPLALWPAGPIPAPGPADPRTAVLDLLTEIDPASAPFRSADHRAARALCRLAGLSTAPALVQAAEHVLDVATHVLADPAHASVYAAGGWAGSCRTFPEGTVHGTDPCLPPGAETVTDLPEDALQRLGRHFSSRSSTTSYTDLVNAGQEELVHLLDWALAAATRPTSRRNWNPNTADGTLRQTQPLPDRAGTLTLTASATGVYRVSLDALGLSDLADEDDTVEWEREAAPSQSAAVLLAEHAAIEAAVCLPFQREHRKQRLLLPTAVSDEPTLRSVIAGADHVLGFFTLASVLGRLHDRVGFMGAADGHWQTGPHPDAPRDHPATLTAVISDWFELPSPHHGEAANTASVDSPAYLHHLATHRAALDPFVARYLTAADSLAGARTFEERHAAGFAALRTTDLSALACTEVRPVREGLLRLIRSIPQDPGQLTAWYEKHLDQA
;
A
#
# COMPACT_ATOMS: atom_id res chain seq x y z
N MET A 1 -14.64 20.76 -21.95
CA MET A 1 -14.02 21.83 -21.16
C MET A 1 -12.52 21.70 -21.32
N THR A 2 -11.85 22.72 -21.86
CA THR A 2 -10.40 22.74 -22.06
C THR A 2 -9.72 23.01 -20.73
N HIS A 3 -9.35 21.95 -20.01
CA HIS A 3 -8.53 22.04 -18.82
C HIS A 3 -7.11 22.44 -19.26
N THR A 4 -6.73 23.68 -18.96
CA THR A 4 -5.35 24.14 -19.06
C THR A 4 -4.50 23.32 -18.08
N LEU A 5 -3.80 22.32 -18.61
CA LEU A 5 -2.84 21.50 -17.91
C LEU A 5 -1.75 22.41 -17.33
N THR A 6 -1.57 22.38 -16.01
CA THR A 6 -0.44 23.04 -15.36
C THR A 6 0.75 22.09 -15.50
N PRO A 7 1.89 22.53 -16.08
CA PRO A 7 3.12 21.74 -16.03
C PRO A 7 3.51 21.47 -14.57
N TYR A 8 4.36 20.49 -14.30
CA TYR A 8 5.07 20.36 -13.01
C TYR A 8 5.63 21.74 -12.64
N THR A 9 4.88 22.44 -11.80
CA THR A 9 5.21 23.77 -11.32
C THR A 9 5.35 23.59 -9.83
N PRO A 10 6.54 23.87 -9.25
CA PRO A 10 6.75 23.76 -7.82
C PRO A 10 5.80 24.77 -7.17
N ARG A 11 4.63 24.31 -6.73
CA ARG A 11 3.77 25.11 -5.87
C ARG A 11 4.43 25.11 -4.50
N GLN A 12 5.27 26.12 -4.27
CA GLN A 12 5.72 26.64 -2.97
C GLN A 12 5.47 25.66 -1.83
N GLN A 13 6.23 24.56 -1.80
CA GLN A 13 6.21 23.69 -0.64
C GLN A 13 7.15 24.29 0.40
N TRP A 14 6.52 24.63 1.51
CA TRP A 14 7.08 25.13 2.76
C TRP A 14 8.52 24.71 2.99
N GLY A 15 9.36 25.74 3.12
CA GLY A 15 10.79 25.60 3.34
C GLY A 15 11.08 24.54 4.39
N LEU A 16 11.95 23.60 4.00
CA LEU A 16 12.75 22.72 4.86
C LEU A 16 12.30 22.82 6.31
N ARG A 17 11.15 22.22 6.62
CA ARG A 17 10.75 22.10 8.02
C ARG A 17 11.66 21.04 8.60
N THR A 18 12.80 21.54 9.03
CA THR A 18 13.71 21.04 10.05
C THR A 18 13.00 20.70 11.37
N THR A 19 11.66 20.61 11.41
CA THR A 19 10.89 20.32 12.63
C THR A 19 10.93 18.84 13.05
N ASP A 20 11.57 17.96 12.28
CA ASP A 20 11.96 16.62 12.76
C ASP A 20 13.40 16.57 13.31
N THR A 21 14.00 17.73 13.62
CA THR A 21 15.15 17.74 14.53
C THR A 21 14.72 17.32 15.94
N ASP A 22 15.33 16.21 16.37
CA ASP A 22 15.51 15.71 17.74
C ASP A 22 14.43 14.81 18.37
N LEU A 23 13.85 13.87 17.62
CA LEU A 23 13.37 12.65 18.27
C LEU A 23 14.56 11.85 18.81
N ALA A 24 14.60 11.66 20.14
CA ALA A 24 15.65 10.87 20.79
C ALA A 24 15.73 9.46 20.16
N PRO A 25 16.93 8.87 20.01
CA PRO A 25 17.10 7.53 19.44
C PRO A 25 16.21 6.47 20.10
N VAL A 26 16.04 6.54 21.43
CA VAL A 26 15.12 5.64 22.15
C VAL A 26 13.70 5.72 21.57
N THR A 27 13.17 6.91 21.33
CA THR A 27 11.82 7.11 20.78
C THR A 27 11.70 6.55 19.36
N LEU A 28 12.68 6.82 18.49
CA LEU A 28 12.68 6.29 17.13
C LEU A 28 12.70 4.76 17.12
N ARG A 29 13.53 4.14 17.97
CA ARG A 29 13.59 2.68 18.11
C ARG A 29 12.26 2.12 18.59
N GLN A 30 11.64 2.73 19.58
CA GLN A 30 10.33 2.31 20.09
C GLN A 30 9.24 2.42 19.02
N MET A 31 9.25 3.48 18.20
CA MET A 31 8.31 3.63 17.10
C MET A 31 8.40 2.49 16.09
N ALA A 32 9.62 2.03 15.79
CA ALA A 32 9.84 0.96 14.82
C ALA A 32 9.61 -0.45 15.36
N THR A 33 9.94 -0.68 16.62
CA THR A 33 10.02 -2.01 17.21
C THR A 33 8.91 -2.31 18.22
N GLY A 34 8.31 -1.28 18.81
CA GLY A 34 7.27 -1.41 19.84
C GLY A 34 7.83 -1.76 21.22
N GLU A 35 9.14 -1.68 21.40
CA GLU A 35 9.81 -1.93 22.67
C GLU A 35 9.35 -0.98 23.78
N SER A 36 9.50 -1.46 25.02
CA SER A 36 9.44 -0.57 26.18
C SER A 36 10.61 0.41 26.16
N GLY A 37 10.45 1.57 26.80
CA GLY A 37 11.53 2.58 26.84
C GLY A 37 12.76 2.10 27.62
N GLU A 38 12.58 1.16 28.55
CA GLU A 38 13.67 0.50 29.27
C GLU A 38 14.45 -0.44 28.35
N THR A 39 13.75 -1.31 27.62
CA THR A 39 14.36 -2.25 26.65
C THR A 39 15.10 -1.50 25.56
N ALA A 40 14.46 -0.50 24.94
CA ALA A 40 15.09 0.29 23.88
C ALA A 40 16.37 1.01 24.37
N ARG A 41 16.37 1.54 25.60
CA ARG A 41 17.57 2.17 26.19
C ARG A 41 18.68 1.16 26.47
N ALA A 42 18.33 -0.02 26.98
CA ALA A 42 19.29 -1.09 27.23
C ALA A 42 19.96 -1.54 25.92
N GLU A 43 19.18 -1.81 24.88
CA GLU A 43 19.72 -2.25 23.59
C GLU A 43 20.55 -1.17 22.88
N LEU A 44 20.22 0.12 23.08
CA LEU A 44 21.00 1.23 22.52
C LEU A 44 22.30 1.55 23.25
N THR A 45 22.54 0.99 24.44
CA THR A 45 23.75 1.29 25.20
C THR A 45 25.01 0.77 24.50
N ASP A 46 24.90 -0.38 23.82
CA ASP A 46 26.02 -1.06 23.16
C ASP A 46 25.84 -1.18 21.62
N SER A 47 24.84 -0.52 21.04
CA SER A 47 24.52 -0.64 19.61
C SER A 47 25.03 0.57 18.80
N GLU A 48 25.76 0.30 17.71
CA GLU A 48 26.15 1.33 16.74
C GLU A 48 24.97 1.85 15.90
N HIS A 49 23.95 1.01 15.71
CA HIS A 49 22.77 1.33 14.90
C HIS A 49 21.49 1.29 15.71
N LEU A 50 20.56 2.20 15.37
CA LEU A 50 19.24 2.28 15.99
C LEU A 50 18.50 0.93 15.95
N ILE A 51 18.57 0.26 14.79
CA ILE A 51 18.06 -1.09 14.54
C ILE A 51 19.21 -1.87 13.91
N PRO A 52 19.83 -2.83 14.62
CA PRO A 52 20.94 -3.61 14.10
C PRO A 52 20.59 -4.34 12.82
N MET A 53 21.59 -4.54 11.96
CA MET A 53 21.43 -5.35 10.75
C MET A 53 21.58 -6.83 11.04
N PRO A 54 20.74 -7.68 10.44
CA PRO A 54 20.87 -9.13 10.55
C PRO A 54 22.18 -9.62 9.91
N ALA A 55 22.76 -10.67 10.46
CA ALA A 55 23.69 -11.51 9.70
C ALA A 55 22.95 -12.10 8.47
N PRO A 56 23.64 -12.42 7.34
CA PRO A 56 22.97 -12.90 6.13
C PRO A 56 22.09 -14.15 6.33
N GLY A 57 22.50 -15.06 7.21
CA GLY A 57 21.68 -16.22 7.58
C GLY A 57 20.42 -15.84 8.36
N GLN A 58 20.53 -14.85 9.25
CA GLN A 58 19.42 -14.33 10.04
C GLN A 58 18.40 -13.62 9.15
N ALA A 59 18.86 -12.80 8.19
CA ALA A 59 18.00 -12.07 7.25
C ALA A 59 17.12 -13.02 6.43
N ARG A 60 17.71 -14.09 5.89
CA ARG A 60 16.98 -15.10 5.09
C ARG A 60 15.95 -15.86 5.92
N GLY A 61 16.28 -16.23 7.16
CA GLY A 61 15.31 -16.91 8.03
C GLY A 61 14.18 -16.00 8.48
N GLU A 62 14.49 -14.74 8.81
CA GLU A 62 13.48 -13.72 9.10
C GLU A 62 12.55 -13.47 7.91
N ALA A 63 13.09 -13.37 6.69
CA ALA A 63 12.31 -13.20 5.48
C ALA A 63 11.34 -14.36 5.24
N ARG A 64 11.79 -15.62 5.41
CA ARG A 64 10.93 -16.81 5.27
C ARG A 64 9.81 -16.84 6.32
N ILE A 65 10.14 -16.53 7.57
CA ILE A 65 9.14 -16.44 8.64
C ILE A 65 8.14 -15.33 8.33
N PHE A 66 8.61 -14.15 7.90
CA PHE A 66 7.74 -13.04 7.60
C PHE A 66 6.85 -13.31 6.38
N GLN A 67 7.37 -13.95 5.34
CA GLN A 67 6.57 -14.39 4.19
C GLN A 67 5.46 -15.35 4.61
N ALA A 68 5.76 -16.31 5.49
CA ALA A 68 4.76 -17.24 6.01
C ALA A 68 3.67 -16.51 6.81
N LEU A 69 4.05 -15.51 7.61
CA LEU A 69 3.10 -14.65 8.32
C LEU A 69 2.24 -13.82 7.35
N ILE A 70 2.85 -13.22 6.33
CA ILE A 70 2.14 -12.48 5.27
C ILE A 70 1.09 -13.38 4.61
N ALA A 71 1.46 -14.59 4.20
CA ALA A 71 0.55 -15.54 3.56
C ALA A 71 -0.58 -16.01 4.48
N ALA A 72 -0.29 -16.27 5.77
CA ALA A 72 -1.28 -16.78 6.72
C ALA A 72 -2.21 -15.71 7.31
N TYR A 73 -1.70 -14.49 7.47
CA TYR A 73 -2.51 -13.38 7.93
C TYR A 73 -3.32 -12.76 6.80
N GLY A 74 -2.77 -12.76 5.58
CA GLY A 74 -3.28 -11.96 4.47
C GLY A 74 -3.34 -10.50 4.89
N ARG A 75 -4.56 -9.98 5.02
CA ARG A 75 -4.79 -8.62 5.54
C ARG A 75 -4.65 -8.61 7.05
N HIS A 76 -3.74 -7.79 7.56
CA HIS A 76 -3.57 -7.66 8.99
C HIS A 76 -4.32 -6.43 9.51
N ARG A 77 -4.93 -6.62 10.68
CA ARG A 77 -5.78 -5.63 11.36
C ARG A 77 -5.29 -5.51 12.80
N PRO A 78 -4.34 -4.61 13.09
CA PRO A 78 -3.63 -4.55 14.37
C PRO A 78 -4.56 -4.46 15.59
N THR A 79 -5.72 -3.83 15.43
CA THR A 79 -6.77 -3.74 16.46
C THR A 79 -7.32 -5.10 16.90
N PHE A 80 -7.24 -6.15 16.06
CA PHE A 80 -7.73 -7.51 16.37
C PHE A 80 -6.62 -8.44 16.79
N THR A 81 -5.44 -8.21 16.24
CA THR A 81 -4.27 -9.08 16.47
C THR A 81 -3.40 -8.59 17.63
N GLY A 82 -3.60 -7.36 18.12
CA GLY A 82 -2.77 -6.76 19.16
C GLY A 82 -1.47 -6.15 18.64
N GLY A 83 -1.45 -5.81 17.35
CA GLY A 83 -0.28 -5.38 16.57
C GLY A 83 -0.19 -6.08 15.22
N PRO A 84 0.66 -5.65 14.28
CA PRO A 84 0.77 -6.24 12.95
C PRO A 84 1.15 -7.72 13.06
N PHE A 85 0.41 -8.60 12.39
CA PHE A 85 0.61 -10.06 12.48
C PHE A 85 0.59 -10.61 13.92
N GLY A 86 -0.01 -9.89 14.86
CA GLY A 86 -0.01 -10.26 16.29
C GLY A 86 1.23 -9.85 17.07
N ILE A 87 2.18 -9.16 16.43
CA ILE A 87 3.45 -8.73 17.03
C ILE A 87 3.20 -7.47 17.88
N ARG A 88 3.38 -7.61 19.19
CA ARG A 88 3.31 -6.50 20.14
C ARG A 88 4.60 -5.70 20.14
N SER A 89 5.74 -6.39 20.16
CA SER A 89 7.05 -5.77 20.09
C SER A 89 8.11 -6.73 19.55
N LEU A 90 9.23 -6.17 19.10
CA LEU A 90 10.42 -6.87 18.63
C LEU A 90 11.66 -6.30 19.30
N THR A 91 12.65 -7.13 19.60
CA THR A 91 13.99 -6.69 19.96
C THR A 91 14.99 -7.27 18.96
N PRO A 92 15.33 -6.50 17.91
CA PRO A 92 16.25 -6.95 16.87
C PRO A 92 17.70 -6.86 17.35
N ARG A 93 18.45 -7.94 17.11
CA ARG A 93 19.91 -8.06 17.26
C ARG A 93 20.51 -8.63 15.97
N THR A 94 21.84 -8.69 15.87
CA THR A 94 22.51 -9.17 14.65
C THR A 94 22.18 -10.64 14.35
N ASP A 95 22.26 -11.51 15.35
CA ASP A 95 22.10 -12.98 15.19
C ASP A 95 20.84 -13.53 15.90
N GLU A 96 19.98 -12.65 16.40
CA GLU A 96 18.76 -13.03 17.11
C GLU A 96 17.66 -11.98 16.92
N LEU A 97 16.41 -12.44 16.83
CA LEU A 97 15.23 -11.58 16.91
C LEU A 97 14.34 -12.05 18.07
N VAL A 98 14.15 -11.21 19.07
CA VAL A 98 13.18 -11.50 20.15
C VAL A 98 11.82 -10.92 19.75
N VAL A 99 10.77 -11.71 19.84
CA VAL A 99 9.41 -11.35 19.43
C VAL A 99 8.46 -11.57 20.59
N ARG A 100 7.65 -10.55 20.89
CA ARG A 100 6.50 -10.68 21.79
C ARG A 100 5.23 -10.68 20.96
N ILE A 101 4.49 -11.78 20.99
CA ILE A 101 3.21 -11.89 20.29
C ILE A 101 2.04 -11.79 21.27
N ALA A 102 0.88 -11.35 20.78
CA ALA A 102 -0.33 -11.43 21.57
C ALA A 102 -0.71 -12.88 21.86
N PRO A 103 -1.05 -13.26 23.11
CA PRO A 103 -1.39 -14.65 23.45
C PRO A 103 -2.52 -15.24 22.59
N SER A 104 -3.50 -14.40 22.20
CA SER A 104 -4.60 -14.78 21.32
C SER A 104 -4.19 -15.13 19.88
N GLN A 105 -2.94 -14.84 19.50
CA GLN A 105 -2.41 -15.06 18.16
C GLN A 105 -1.48 -16.28 18.08
N LEU A 106 -1.21 -16.95 19.21
CA LEU A 106 -0.29 -18.09 19.27
C LEU A 106 -0.70 -19.21 18.30
N ASP A 107 -1.98 -19.59 18.29
CA ASP A 107 -2.50 -20.61 17.38
C ASP A 107 -2.26 -20.23 15.90
N ARG A 108 -2.53 -18.97 15.54
CA ARG A 108 -2.39 -18.50 14.17
C ARG A 108 -0.92 -18.43 13.74
N TRP A 109 -0.02 -18.11 14.67
CA TRP A 109 1.43 -18.23 14.44
C TRP A 109 1.84 -19.66 14.19
N ILE A 110 1.34 -20.62 14.96
CA ILE A 110 1.63 -22.04 14.74
C ILE A 110 1.13 -22.48 13.36
N ASP A 111 -0.12 -22.13 13.02
CA ASP A 111 -0.70 -22.44 11.70
C ASP A 111 0.10 -21.81 10.56
N ALA A 112 0.60 -20.58 10.74
CA ALA A 112 1.41 -19.86 9.76
C ALA A 112 2.80 -20.48 9.56
N LEU A 113 3.43 -20.93 10.65
CA LEU A 113 4.80 -21.43 10.62
C LEU A 113 4.90 -22.90 10.20
N ALA A 114 3.86 -23.69 10.46
CA ALA A 114 3.81 -25.11 10.14
C ALA A 114 3.84 -25.33 8.61
N TYR A 115 4.98 -25.80 8.10
CA TYR A 115 5.15 -26.13 6.69
C TYR A 115 4.20 -27.23 6.21
N ARG A 116 3.67 -27.10 5.00
CA ARG A 116 2.84 -28.12 4.33
C ARG A 116 3.33 -28.28 2.90
N GLN A 117 3.53 -29.50 2.42
CA GLN A 117 4.09 -29.76 1.08
C GLN A 117 3.32 -29.07 -0.05
N SER A 118 2.01 -28.88 0.11
CA SER A 118 1.11 -28.22 -0.84
C SER A 118 0.66 -26.82 -0.40
N GLY A 119 1.28 -26.23 0.63
CA GLY A 119 0.81 -24.98 1.25
C GLY A 119 1.92 -24.06 1.73
N SER A 120 1.53 -23.02 2.49
CA SER A 120 2.45 -22.08 3.12
C SER A 120 3.16 -22.67 4.35
N GLY A 121 4.16 -21.95 4.87
CA GLY A 121 4.89 -22.28 6.09
C GLY A 121 6.40 -22.22 5.90
N VAL A 122 7.15 -22.62 6.93
CA VAL A 122 8.61 -22.46 6.95
C VAL A 122 9.31 -23.82 6.97
N ALA A 123 9.89 -24.22 5.84
CA ALA A 123 10.59 -25.49 5.74
C ALA A 123 11.82 -25.52 6.66
N GLY A 124 12.04 -26.65 7.34
CA GLY A 124 13.19 -26.86 8.21
C GLY A 124 13.16 -26.08 9.54
N LEU A 125 12.07 -25.38 9.86
CA LEU A 125 11.92 -24.66 11.12
C LEU A 125 11.87 -25.65 12.29
N ARG A 126 12.59 -25.32 13.36
CA ARG A 126 12.64 -26.11 14.59
C ARG A 126 12.35 -25.27 15.81
N TRP A 127 11.84 -25.89 16.87
CA TRP A 127 11.55 -25.20 18.14
C TRP A 127 12.21 -25.85 19.37
N ALA A 128 12.49 -25.04 20.40
CA ALA A 128 12.99 -25.49 21.69
C ALA A 128 12.43 -24.62 22.83
N GLY A 129 12.19 -25.23 23.99
CA GLY A 129 11.92 -24.48 25.22
C GLY A 129 13.15 -23.69 25.66
N HIS A 130 12.94 -22.44 26.08
CA HIS A 130 13.96 -21.55 26.64
C HIS A 130 13.44 -20.96 27.96
N ARG A 131 14.35 -20.50 28.83
CA ARG A 131 13.98 -19.90 30.13
C ARG A 131 12.97 -18.76 29.97
N ASP A 132 13.15 -17.98 28.91
CA ASP A 132 12.39 -16.74 28.66
C ASP A 132 11.34 -16.91 27.55
N GLY A 133 11.11 -18.12 27.03
CA GLY A 133 10.13 -18.33 25.95
C GLY A 133 10.35 -19.59 25.11
N ILE A 134 9.97 -19.53 23.83
CA ILE A 134 10.23 -20.57 22.83
C ILE A 134 11.22 -20.07 21.79
N THR A 135 12.33 -20.78 21.59
CA THR A 135 13.28 -20.47 20.53
C THR A 135 12.87 -21.21 19.26
N LEU A 136 12.77 -20.47 18.16
CA LEU A 136 12.63 -20.95 16.79
C LEU A 136 13.97 -20.85 16.08
N THR A 137 14.38 -21.91 15.39
CA THR A 137 15.71 -21.99 14.75
C THR A 137 15.62 -22.48 13.31
N LEU A 138 16.39 -21.82 12.44
CA LEU A 138 16.77 -22.28 11.10
C LEU A 138 18.30 -22.25 11.01
N PRO A 139 18.93 -22.88 9.99
CA PRO A 139 20.36 -22.72 9.77
C PRO A 139 20.77 -21.24 9.68
N GLY A 140 21.59 -20.78 10.63
CA GLY A 140 22.03 -19.38 10.71
C GLY A 140 20.97 -18.39 11.18
N THR A 141 19.83 -18.84 11.72
CA THR A 141 18.76 -17.97 12.23
C THR A 141 18.30 -18.39 13.61
N ARG A 142 18.11 -17.41 14.50
CA ARG A 142 17.51 -17.60 15.82
C ARG A 142 16.42 -16.55 16.06
N MET A 143 15.24 -17.01 16.46
CA MET A 143 14.14 -16.15 16.87
C MET A 143 13.60 -16.62 18.22
N LEU A 144 13.44 -15.73 19.19
CA LEU A 144 12.88 -16.06 20.50
C LEU A 144 11.46 -15.50 20.61
N LEU A 145 10.46 -16.38 20.71
CA LEU A 145 9.10 -15.99 21.09
C LEU A 145 9.04 -15.84 22.62
N ALA A 146 9.21 -14.62 23.10
CA ALA A 146 9.27 -14.31 24.52
C ALA A 146 7.90 -14.43 25.21
N ASP A 147 7.92 -14.75 26.49
CA ASP A 147 6.73 -14.89 27.37
C ASP A 147 5.75 -16.01 26.96
N ILE A 148 6.17 -16.93 26.08
CA ILE A 148 5.40 -18.12 25.72
C ILE A 148 6.05 -19.33 26.42
N SER A 149 5.35 -19.90 27.39
CA SER A 149 5.83 -21.11 28.06
C SER A 149 5.80 -22.31 27.13
N GLU A 150 6.69 -23.26 27.36
CA GLU A 150 6.69 -24.53 26.62
C GLU A 150 5.37 -25.29 26.77
N THR A 151 4.72 -25.20 27.93
CA THR A 151 3.39 -25.78 28.16
C THR A 151 2.35 -25.16 27.23
N ASN A 152 2.31 -23.83 27.13
CA ASN A 152 1.35 -23.13 26.27
C ASN A 152 1.61 -23.42 24.79
N TRP A 153 2.88 -23.46 24.39
CA TRP A 153 3.29 -23.82 23.03
C TRP A 153 2.84 -25.22 22.64
N ARG A 154 3.14 -26.23 23.49
CA ARG A 154 2.72 -27.62 23.25
C ARG A 154 1.21 -27.79 23.27
N ALA A 155 0.50 -27.06 24.14
CA ALA A 155 -0.95 -27.08 24.16
C ALA A 155 -1.54 -26.52 22.86
N ALA A 156 -1.06 -25.35 22.40
CA ALA A 156 -1.49 -24.75 21.14
C ALA A 156 -1.15 -25.63 19.92
N LEU A 157 0.01 -26.28 19.91
CA LEU A 157 0.35 -27.31 18.92
C LEU A 157 -0.64 -28.48 18.94
N GLY A 158 -1.06 -28.95 20.12
CA GLY A 158 -1.98 -30.08 20.25
C GLY A 158 -3.45 -29.77 19.89
N HIS A 159 -3.88 -28.52 20.04
CA HIS A 159 -5.22 -28.07 19.59
C HIS A 159 -5.36 -28.02 18.08
N ARG A 160 -4.23 -27.89 17.38
CA ARG A 160 -4.19 -27.85 15.93
C ARG A 160 -3.78 -29.22 15.44
N SER A 161 -4.50 -29.75 14.45
CA SER A 161 -3.99 -30.83 13.62
C SER A 161 -2.86 -30.30 12.73
N ALA A 162 -1.89 -29.60 13.31
CA ALA A 162 -0.58 -29.42 12.71
C ALA A 162 -0.04 -30.83 12.59
N ASP A 163 -0.33 -31.48 11.46
CA ASP A 163 0.10 -32.83 11.17
C ASP A 163 1.56 -32.95 11.62
N GLN A 164 1.86 -34.02 12.35
CA GLN A 164 3.08 -34.23 13.15
C GLN A 164 4.40 -34.23 12.34
N SER A 165 4.46 -33.61 11.17
CA SER A 165 5.56 -33.65 10.22
C SER A 165 6.30 -32.32 9.99
N SER A 166 5.80 -31.14 10.39
CA SER A 166 6.45 -29.88 9.96
C SER A 166 7.09 -28.99 11.04
N LEU A 167 6.38 -28.60 12.10
CA LEU A 167 6.96 -27.73 13.15
C LEU A 167 7.56 -28.56 14.29
N MET A 168 8.76 -29.08 14.04
CA MET A 168 9.37 -30.12 14.86
C MET A 168 10.24 -29.56 16.00
N PRO A 169 10.34 -30.25 17.15
CA PRO A 169 11.35 -29.95 18.15
C PRO A 169 12.78 -30.01 17.59
N HIS A 170 13.70 -29.21 18.13
CA HIS A 170 15.10 -29.11 17.67
C HIS A 170 15.90 -30.43 17.70
N TRP A 171 15.49 -31.41 18.49
CA TRP A 171 16.15 -32.71 18.58
C TRP A 171 15.73 -33.68 17.46
N ILE A 172 14.72 -33.33 16.66
CA ILE A 172 14.35 -34.08 15.46
C ILE A 172 15.21 -33.60 14.28
N PRO A 173 15.99 -34.49 13.65
CA PRO A 173 16.82 -34.15 12.49
C PRO A 173 16.01 -33.55 11.33
N GLN A 174 16.70 -32.88 10.40
CA GLN A 174 16.08 -32.46 9.14
C GLN A 174 15.69 -33.69 8.29
N LEU A 175 14.44 -33.72 7.85
CA LEU A 175 13.93 -34.81 7.02
C LEU A 175 14.46 -34.68 5.56
N PRO A 176 14.62 -35.81 4.84
CA PRO A 176 14.93 -35.79 3.41
C PRO A 176 13.92 -34.95 2.62
N GLY A 177 14.38 -33.99 1.82
CA GLY A 177 13.55 -33.06 1.05
C GLY A 177 13.40 -31.65 1.67
N GLU A 178 13.61 -31.49 2.99
CA GLU A 178 13.54 -30.17 3.64
C GLU A 178 14.61 -29.19 3.12
N ALA A 179 15.79 -29.70 2.77
CA ALA A 179 16.86 -28.90 2.19
C ALA A 179 16.49 -28.37 0.79
N GLU A 180 15.81 -29.18 -0.01
CA GLU A 180 15.34 -28.82 -1.36
C GLU A 180 14.23 -27.76 -1.27
N HIS A 181 13.29 -27.93 -0.34
CA HIS A 181 12.25 -26.93 -0.08
C HIS A 181 12.81 -25.64 0.49
N THR A 182 13.80 -25.73 1.39
CA THR A 182 14.52 -24.56 1.90
C THR A 182 15.18 -23.78 0.77
N ALA A 183 15.88 -24.48 -0.13
CA ALA A 183 16.51 -23.86 -1.29
C ALA A 183 15.49 -23.23 -2.24
N ALA A 184 14.33 -23.87 -2.44
CA ALA A 184 13.25 -23.31 -3.25
C ALA A 184 12.67 -22.03 -2.63
N GLN A 185 12.43 -22.00 -1.32
CA GLN A 185 11.96 -20.79 -0.61
C GLN A 185 13.00 -19.66 -0.66
N ASP A 186 14.28 -19.98 -0.48
CA ASP A 186 15.36 -18.99 -0.58
C ASP A 186 15.49 -18.44 -2.01
N ALA A 187 15.32 -19.29 -3.04
CA ALA A 187 15.30 -18.87 -4.45
C ALA A 187 14.06 -18.03 -4.79
N GLU A 188 12.90 -18.37 -4.21
CA GLU A 188 11.67 -17.60 -4.39
C GLU A 188 11.82 -16.18 -3.84
N LEU A 189 12.39 -16.04 -2.64
CA LEU A 189 12.59 -14.78 -1.93
C LEU A 189 13.87 -14.03 -2.32
N ALA A 190 14.60 -14.54 -3.31
CA ALA A 190 15.79 -13.87 -3.84
C ALA A 190 15.42 -12.46 -4.32
N GLY A 191 16.24 -11.47 -3.94
CA GLY A 191 16.04 -10.06 -4.31
C GLY A 191 15.14 -9.25 -3.36
N VAL A 192 14.30 -9.88 -2.54
CA VAL A 192 13.42 -9.16 -1.58
C VAL A 192 13.67 -9.53 -0.11
N SER A 193 14.49 -10.55 0.16
CA SER A 193 14.75 -11.06 1.53
C SER A 193 15.21 -9.97 2.50
N ASP A 194 16.13 -9.09 2.08
CA ASP A 194 16.63 -8.01 2.94
C ASP A 194 15.54 -6.98 3.25
N ASN A 195 14.68 -6.67 2.26
CA ASN A 195 13.55 -5.77 2.44
C ASN A 195 12.48 -6.40 3.37
N LEU A 196 12.19 -7.70 3.23
CA LEU A 196 11.30 -8.42 4.13
C LEU A 196 11.82 -8.43 5.57
N SER A 197 13.10 -8.76 5.78
CA SER A 197 13.71 -8.75 7.11
C SER A 197 13.75 -7.32 7.70
N ALA A 198 14.12 -6.32 6.90
CA ALA A 198 14.12 -4.93 7.33
C ALA A 198 12.72 -4.44 7.73
N THR A 199 11.69 -4.82 6.97
CA THR A 199 10.27 -4.54 7.25
C THR A 199 9.82 -5.24 8.52
N LEU A 200 10.15 -6.54 8.69
CA LEU A 200 9.84 -7.27 9.93
C LEU A 200 10.47 -6.58 11.14
N ARG A 201 11.75 -6.23 11.11
CA ARG A 201 12.44 -5.55 12.22
C ARG A 201 11.87 -4.17 12.54
N ARG A 202 11.06 -3.61 11.64
CA ARG A 202 10.38 -2.30 11.73
C ARG A 202 8.87 -2.43 11.69
N VAL A 203 8.31 -3.60 12.02
CA VAL A 203 6.91 -3.92 11.74
C VAL A 203 5.92 -2.90 12.34
N ARG A 204 6.30 -2.22 13.43
CA ARG A 204 5.42 -1.24 14.08
C ARG A 204 5.24 0.05 13.29
N LEU A 205 6.11 0.32 12.31
CA LEU A 205 5.94 1.42 11.36
C LEU A 205 4.73 1.19 10.43
N VAL A 206 4.18 -0.03 10.39
CA VAL A 206 2.97 -0.38 9.63
C VAL A 206 1.69 0.01 10.39
N ASP A 207 1.72 0.11 11.72
CA ASP A 207 0.52 0.44 12.51
C ASP A 207 -0.15 1.76 12.12
N PRO A 208 0.59 2.88 11.93
CA PRO A 208 -0.01 4.16 11.55
C PRO A 208 -0.82 4.10 10.25
N LEU A 209 -0.45 3.23 9.32
CA LEU A 209 -1.16 3.06 8.05
C LEU A 209 -2.61 2.57 8.26
N THR A 210 -2.82 1.76 9.30
CA THR A 210 -4.14 1.21 9.62
C THR A 210 -5.07 2.23 10.27
N ARG A 211 -4.60 3.45 10.58
CA ARG A 211 -5.44 4.49 11.20
C ARG A 211 -6.53 5.01 10.27
N ILE A 212 -6.26 5.03 8.95
CA ILE A 212 -7.18 5.55 7.95
C ILE A 212 -8.18 4.45 7.53
N SER A 213 -7.65 3.29 7.13
CA SER A 213 -8.41 2.19 6.52
C SER A 213 -8.81 1.07 7.48
N GLY A 214 -8.32 1.08 8.72
CA GLY A 214 -8.49 0.00 9.70
C GLY A 214 -7.69 -1.29 9.42
N HIS A 215 -6.98 -1.36 8.28
CA HIS A 215 -6.23 -2.54 7.85
C HIS A 215 -5.13 -2.22 6.85
N VAL A 216 -4.11 -3.08 6.79
CA VAL A 216 -3.10 -3.05 5.72
C VAL A 216 -2.95 -4.45 5.15
N HIS A 217 -2.81 -4.51 3.84
CA HIS A 217 -2.44 -5.74 3.14
C HIS A 217 -0.97 -5.65 2.74
N LEU A 218 -0.15 -6.52 3.33
CA LEU A 218 1.20 -6.78 2.81
C LEU A 218 1.14 -8.08 2.05
N PHE A 219 1.74 -8.13 0.86
CA PHE A 219 1.87 -9.34 0.06
C PHE A 219 3.05 -9.21 -0.89
N THR A 220 3.47 -10.32 -1.49
CA THR A 220 4.52 -10.30 -2.51
C THR A 220 3.93 -10.62 -3.88
N SER A 221 4.40 -9.95 -4.93
CA SER A 221 3.99 -10.21 -6.30
C SER A 221 5.17 -10.14 -7.26
N ARG A 222 5.16 -10.97 -8.31
CA ARG A 222 6.17 -10.90 -9.37
C ARG A 222 5.72 -9.96 -10.47
N HIS A 223 6.64 -9.10 -10.90
CA HIS A 223 6.44 -8.24 -12.05
C HIS A 223 7.72 -8.24 -12.89
N ASN A 224 7.59 -8.61 -14.18
CA ASN A 224 8.71 -8.73 -15.11
C ASN A 224 9.88 -9.62 -14.62
N GLY A 225 9.55 -10.68 -13.86
CA GLY A 225 10.53 -11.62 -13.29
C GLY A 225 10.98 -11.28 -11.86
N ASP A 226 10.89 -10.02 -11.45
CA ASP A 226 11.32 -9.54 -10.15
C ASP A 226 10.22 -9.66 -9.10
N LEU A 227 10.60 -10.04 -7.87
CA LEU A 227 9.67 -10.16 -6.74
C LEU A 227 9.63 -8.84 -5.96
N HIS A 228 8.44 -8.29 -5.78
CA HIS A 228 8.20 -7.05 -5.04
C HIS A 228 7.43 -7.34 -3.75
N LEU A 229 7.80 -6.65 -2.66
CA LEU A 229 6.95 -6.50 -1.48
C LEU A 229 5.99 -5.35 -1.76
N ILE A 230 4.70 -5.61 -1.60
CA ILE A 230 3.62 -4.67 -1.89
C ILE A 230 2.91 -4.35 -0.59
N GLU A 231 2.76 -3.05 -0.36
CA GLU A 231 1.89 -2.52 0.68
C GLU A 231 0.63 -1.97 0.03
N ALA A 232 -0.54 -2.45 0.43
CA ALA A 232 -1.81 -1.90 0.00
C ALA A 232 -2.64 -1.45 1.20
N CYS A 233 -2.87 -0.15 1.26
CA CYS A 233 -3.91 0.46 2.07
C CYS A 233 -5.09 0.73 1.13
N GLU A 234 -6.24 0.09 1.36
CA GLU A 234 -7.42 0.24 0.51
C GLU A 234 -7.14 -0.16 -0.96
N ALA A 235 -7.53 0.69 -1.93
CA ALA A 235 -7.38 0.46 -3.37
C ALA A 235 -6.08 1.07 -3.95
N THR A 236 -5.16 1.54 -3.10
CA THR A 236 -3.90 2.17 -3.52
C THR A 236 -2.70 1.33 -3.08
N PRO A 237 -2.31 0.30 -3.86
CA PRO A 237 -1.09 -0.43 -3.60
C PRO A 237 0.13 0.41 -3.96
N THR A 238 1.19 0.28 -3.18
CA THR A 238 2.50 0.82 -3.48
C THR A 238 3.56 -0.28 -3.40
N VAL A 239 4.50 -0.22 -4.33
CA VAL A 239 5.71 -1.05 -4.32
C VAL A 239 6.81 -0.40 -3.50
N LEU A 240 6.66 0.88 -3.14
CA LEU A 240 7.66 1.63 -2.39
C LEU A 240 7.91 0.99 -1.02
N PRO A 241 9.17 0.89 -0.59
CA PRO A 241 9.48 0.51 0.78
C PRO A 241 8.82 1.43 1.81
N LEU A 242 8.45 0.88 2.96
CA LEU A 242 7.72 1.58 4.01
C LEU A 242 8.37 2.89 4.47
N TRP A 243 9.71 2.96 4.50
CA TRP A 243 10.42 4.16 4.95
C TRP A 243 10.46 5.28 3.90
N THR A 244 10.40 4.96 2.61
CA THR A 244 10.30 5.97 1.55
C THR A 244 8.85 6.39 1.33
N SER A 245 7.91 5.45 1.30
CA SER A 245 6.48 5.75 1.12
C SER A 245 5.94 6.68 2.21
N ARG A 246 6.47 6.55 3.44
CA ARG A 246 6.06 7.32 4.62
C ARG A 246 6.94 8.51 4.95
N SER A 247 7.94 8.81 4.11
CA SER A 247 8.91 9.89 4.34
C SER A 247 9.54 9.82 5.76
N LEU A 248 9.93 8.61 6.19
CA LEU A 248 10.47 8.40 7.54
C LEU A 248 11.89 8.97 7.66
N PRO A 249 12.31 9.44 8.85
CA PRO A 249 13.67 9.89 9.10
C PRO A 249 14.73 8.86 8.66
N LEU A 250 15.83 9.31 8.07
CA LEU A 250 16.91 8.45 7.57
C LEU A 250 17.46 7.48 8.63
N ALA A 251 17.47 7.88 9.92
CA ALA A 251 17.88 7.01 11.02
C ALA A 251 17.04 5.72 11.15
N LEU A 252 15.83 5.69 10.60
CA LEU A 252 14.96 4.53 10.54
C LEU A 252 15.14 3.69 9.27
N TRP A 253 15.95 4.11 8.31
CA TRP A 253 16.17 3.35 7.08
C TRP A 253 17.07 2.14 7.37
N PRO A 254 16.91 1.02 6.65
CA PRO A 254 17.86 -0.08 6.78
C PRO A 254 19.15 0.27 6.05
N ALA A 255 20.25 0.37 6.80
CA ALA A 255 21.60 0.33 6.26
C ALA A 255 21.92 -1.11 5.84
N GLY A 256 22.61 -1.38 4.75
CA GLY A 256 22.85 -2.77 4.35
C GLY A 256 23.89 -2.92 3.25
N PRO A 257 24.28 -4.17 2.93
CA PRO A 257 25.12 -4.40 1.77
C PRO A 257 24.40 -3.87 0.53
N ILE A 258 25.14 -3.15 -0.31
CA ILE A 258 24.64 -2.74 -1.61
C ILE A 258 24.31 -4.00 -2.42
N PRO A 259 23.10 -4.12 -3.00
CA PRO A 259 22.68 -5.32 -3.72
C PRO A 259 23.60 -5.60 -4.91
N ALA A 260 23.62 -6.85 -5.38
CA ALA A 260 24.34 -7.24 -6.59
C ALA A 260 23.36 -7.61 -7.72
N PRO A 261 23.41 -6.96 -8.91
CA PRO A 261 24.28 -5.83 -9.25
C PRO A 261 23.89 -4.56 -8.47
N GLY A 262 24.90 -3.73 -8.15
CA GLY A 262 24.73 -2.48 -7.42
C GLY A 262 24.12 -1.35 -8.27
N PRO A 263 24.02 -0.12 -7.73
CA PRO A 263 23.66 1.07 -8.50
C PRO A 263 24.44 1.16 -9.80
N ALA A 264 23.78 1.65 -10.85
CA ALA A 264 24.54 2.22 -11.95
C ALA A 264 25.25 3.49 -11.46
N ASP A 265 26.45 3.76 -12.00
CA ASP A 265 27.07 5.07 -11.82
C ASP A 265 26.12 6.17 -12.31
N PRO A 266 25.81 7.20 -11.50
CA PRO A 266 24.85 8.24 -11.88
C PRO A 266 25.15 8.90 -13.22
N ARG A 267 26.44 9.13 -13.53
CA ARG A 267 26.84 9.81 -14.77
C ARG A 267 26.57 8.95 -15.99
N THR A 268 26.91 7.66 -15.90
CA THR A 268 26.57 6.69 -16.93
C THR A 268 25.05 6.53 -17.06
N ALA A 269 24.33 6.42 -15.94
CA ALA A 269 22.89 6.18 -15.95
C ALA A 269 22.08 7.29 -16.63
N VAL A 270 22.35 8.57 -16.32
CA VAL A 270 21.65 9.70 -16.97
C VAL A 270 21.98 9.81 -18.46
N LEU A 271 23.22 9.49 -18.85
CA LEU A 271 23.65 9.51 -20.24
C LEU A 271 23.01 8.38 -21.05
N ASP A 272 23.02 7.17 -20.49
CA ASP A 272 22.43 6.00 -21.13
C ASP A 272 20.93 6.20 -21.30
N LEU A 273 20.22 6.68 -20.28
CA LEU A 273 18.79 6.96 -20.36
C LEU A 273 18.48 7.98 -21.46
N LEU A 274 19.19 9.11 -21.50
CA LEU A 274 18.94 10.12 -22.52
C LEU A 274 19.30 9.62 -23.92
N THR A 275 20.37 8.85 -24.07
CA THR A 275 20.78 8.26 -25.36
C THR A 275 19.78 7.22 -25.86
N GLU A 276 19.18 6.45 -24.95
CA GLU A 276 18.16 5.44 -25.21
C GLU A 276 16.83 6.09 -25.67
N ILE A 277 16.42 7.17 -25.01
CA ILE A 277 15.06 7.74 -25.13
C ILE A 277 15.00 8.94 -26.08
N ASP A 278 15.98 9.84 -26.03
CA ASP A 278 16.07 11.03 -26.89
C ASP A 278 17.51 11.20 -27.42
N PRO A 279 17.93 10.36 -28.39
CA PRO A 279 19.27 10.43 -28.97
C PRO A 279 19.54 11.75 -29.69
N ALA A 280 18.51 12.49 -30.09
CA ALA A 280 18.66 13.79 -30.76
C ALA A 280 19.08 14.89 -29.79
N SER A 281 18.60 14.84 -28.54
CA SER A 281 19.00 15.76 -27.47
C SER A 281 20.23 15.31 -26.69
N ALA A 282 20.74 14.10 -26.93
CA ALA A 282 21.89 13.55 -26.25
C ALA A 282 23.16 14.40 -26.52
N PRO A 283 23.96 14.73 -25.49
CA PRO A 283 25.16 15.53 -25.67
C PRO A 283 26.21 14.79 -26.51
N PHE A 284 26.77 15.50 -27.50
CA PHE A 284 27.84 15.00 -28.36
C PHE A 284 28.98 14.37 -27.58
N ARG A 285 29.64 13.37 -28.16
CA ARG A 285 30.75 12.65 -27.51
C ARG A 285 31.91 13.54 -27.09
N SER A 286 32.13 14.65 -27.79
CA SER A 286 33.20 15.62 -27.53
C SER A 286 32.78 16.81 -26.65
N ALA A 287 31.53 16.86 -26.17
CA ALA A 287 31.09 17.95 -25.30
C ALA A 287 31.67 17.81 -23.90
N ASP A 288 32.04 18.92 -23.26
CA ASP A 288 32.40 18.92 -21.85
C ASP A 288 31.14 18.73 -20.97
N HIS A 289 31.32 18.08 -19.81
CA HIS A 289 30.25 17.87 -18.81
C HIS A 289 29.01 17.16 -19.38
N ARG A 290 29.22 16.08 -20.14
CA ARG A 290 28.15 15.36 -20.85
C ARG A 290 27.05 14.89 -19.90
N ALA A 291 27.43 14.27 -18.79
CA ALA A 291 26.46 13.74 -17.83
C ALA A 291 25.63 14.85 -17.18
N ALA A 292 26.25 15.93 -16.75
CA ALA A 292 25.54 17.07 -16.19
C ALA A 292 24.57 17.73 -17.19
N ARG A 293 24.99 17.85 -18.46
CA ARG A 293 24.08 18.32 -19.53
C ARG A 293 22.91 17.37 -19.75
N ALA A 294 23.15 16.05 -19.67
CA ALA A 294 22.09 15.05 -19.78
C ALA A 294 21.11 15.12 -18.59
N LEU A 295 21.63 15.30 -17.36
CA LEU A 295 20.81 15.51 -16.17
C LEU A 295 19.98 16.79 -16.27
N CYS A 296 20.54 17.90 -16.75
CA CYS A 296 19.76 19.11 -17.04
C CYS A 296 18.59 18.81 -18.00
N ARG A 297 18.83 18.07 -19.08
CA ARG A 297 17.78 17.71 -20.05
C ARG A 297 16.72 16.79 -19.44
N LEU A 298 17.13 15.78 -18.66
CA LEU A 298 16.23 14.89 -17.93
C LEU A 298 15.31 15.67 -17.00
N ALA A 299 15.85 16.65 -16.28
CA ALA A 299 15.11 17.55 -15.39
C ALA A 299 14.37 18.70 -16.13
N GLY A 300 14.29 18.67 -17.47
CA GLY A 300 13.56 19.70 -18.24
C GLY A 300 14.24 21.07 -18.28
N LEU A 301 15.51 21.15 -17.87
CA LEU A 301 16.27 22.39 -17.74
C LEU A 301 17.08 22.73 -18.99
N SER A 302 17.40 24.02 -19.13
CA SER A 302 18.38 24.48 -20.11
C SER A 302 19.80 24.07 -19.72
N THR A 303 20.73 24.05 -20.68
CA THR A 303 22.15 23.72 -20.43
C THR A 303 23.02 24.97 -20.21
N ALA A 304 22.46 25.97 -19.51
CA ALA A 304 23.20 27.16 -19.10
C ALA A 304 24.38 26.78 -18.19
N PRO A 305 25.52 27.49 -18.24
CA PRO A 305 26.72 27.11 -17.48
C PRO A 305 26.50 26.89 -15.98
N ALA A 306 25.70 27.76 -15.33
CA ALA A 306 25.39 27.63 -13.91
C ALA A 306 24.59 26.36 -13.58
N LEU A 307 23.64 25.98 -14.45
CA LEU A 307 22.83 24.76 -14.28
C LEU A 307 23.66 23.49 -14.52
N VAL A 308 24.59 23.53 -15.48
CA VAL A 308 25.52 22.42 -15.74
C VAL A 308 26.48 22.24 -14.56
N GLN A 309 26.97 23.33 -13.96
CA GLN A 309 27.80 23.24 -12.75
C GLN A 309 27.02 22.68 -11.56
N ALA A 310 25.77 23.12 -11.36
CA ALA A 310 24.89 22.56 -10.34
C ALA A 310 24.65 21.06 -10.57
N ALA A 311 24.39 20.65 -11.82
CA ALA A 311 24.19 19.25 -12.17
C ALA A 311 25.47 18.40 -11.98
N GLU A 312 26.67 18.92 -12.20
CA GLU A 312 27.92 18.20 -11.84
C GLU A 312 28.03 17.98 -10.33
N HIS A 313 27.80 19.02 -9.54
CA HIS A 313 27.79 18.92 -8.06
C HIS A 313 26.78 17.88 -7.58
N VAL A 314 25.57 17.89 -8.14
CA VAL A 314 24.53 16.90 -7.85
C VAL A 314 24.98 15.49 -8.20
N LEU A 315 25.61 15.29 -9.37
CA LEU A 315 26.10 13.98 -9.78
C LEU A 315 27.22 13.47 -8.86
N ASP A 316 28.08 14.35 -8.36
CA ASP A 316 29.06 14.01 -7.33
C ASP A 316 28.37 13.55 -6.04
N VAL A 317 27.40 14.32 -5.53
CA VAL A 317 26.66 13.94 -4.32
C VAL A 317 25.94 12.60 -4.51
N ALA A 318 25.26 12.41 -5.65
CA ALA A 318 24.57 11.16 -5.98
C ALA A 318 25.55 9.96 -6.00
N THR A 319 26.75 10.11 -6.56
CA THR A 319 27.76 9.05 -6.56
C THR A 319 28.16 8.66 -5.13
N HIS A 320 28.33 9.63 -4.23
CA HIS A 320 28.67 9.35 -2.83
C HIS A 320 27.50 8.70 -2.07
N VAL A 321 26.29 9.20 -2.26
CA VAL A 321 25.06 8.66 -1.65
C VAL A 321 24.89 7.18 -2.02
N LEU A 322 25.00 6.85 -3.30
CA LEU A 322 24.83 5.48 -3.80
C LEU A 322 25.99 4.54 -3.44
N ALA A 323 27.16 5.08 -3.09
CA ALA A 323 28.29 4.30 -2.59
C ALA A 323 28.19 3.99 -1.09
N ASP A 324 27.31 4.67 -0.36
CA ASP A 324 27.14 4.52 1.09
C ASP A 324 26.14 3.39 1.43
N PRO A 325 26.57 2.35 2.17
CA PRO A 325 25.69 1.29 2.68
C PRO A 325 24.49 1.80 3.49
N ALA A 326 24.57 2.99 4.10
CA ALA A 326 23.46 3.61 4.82
C ALA A 326 22.26 3.92 3.90
N HIS A 327 22.48 4.08 2.60
CA HIS A 327 21.47 4.40 1.60
C HIS A 327 21.14 3.22 0.68
N ALA A 328 21.56 2.00 1.02
CA ALA A 328 21.28 0.81 0.22
C ALA A 328 19.78 0.56 -0.03
N SER A 329 18.90 1.11 0.81
CA SER A 329 17.46 0.99 0.63
C SER A 329 16.87 1.82 -0.51
N VAL A 330 17.63 2.75 -1.09
CA VAL A 330 17.22 3.59 -2.25
C VAL A 330 16.94 2.72 -3.50
N TYR A 331 17.52 1.52 -3.57
CA TYR A 331 17.37 0.59 -4.69
C TYR A 331 16.07 -0.22 -4.69
N ALA A 332 15.39 -0.31 -3.55
CA ALA A 332 14.32 -1.28 -3.40
C ALA A 332 13.07 -0.90 -4.22
N ALA A 333 12.52 -1.89 -4.92
CA ALA A 333 11.19 -1.90 -5.53
C ALA A 333 10.86 -0.75 -6.49
N GLY A 334 11.63 -0.64 -7.58
CA GLY A 334 11.36 0.29 -8.69
C GLY A 334 12.27 1.52 -8.74
N GLY A 335 13.18 1.64 -7.76
CA GLY A 335 14.14 2.74 -7.65
C GLY A 335 13.52 4.04 -7.16
N TRP A 336 14.33 5.10 -7.09
CA TRP A 336 13.93 6.40 -6.57
C TRP A 336 12.84 7.09 -7.40
N ALA A 337 12.61 6.65 -8.65
CA ALA A 337 11.53 7.15 -9.51
C ALA A 337 10.13 7.07 -8.85
N GLY A 338 9.91 6.07 -8.00
CA GLY A 338 8.66 5.96 -7.26
C GLY A 338 8.45 7.09 -6.26
N SER A 339 9.51 7.54 -5.58
CA SER A 339 9.48 8.70 -4.68
C SER A 339 9.13 9.97 -5.44
N CYS A 340 9.78 10.21 -6.60
CA CYS A 340 9.50 11.35 -7.48
C CYS A 340 8.02 11.42 -7.90
N ARG A 341 7.34 10.27 -7.97
CA ARG A 341 5.93 10.15 -8.36
C ARG A 341 4.94 10.44 -7.23
N THR A 342 5.32 10.25 -5.97
CA THR A 342 4.40 10.45 -4.82
C THR A 342 3.99 11.92 -4.64
N PHE A 343 4.86 12.85 -5.01
CA PHE A 343 4.67 14.31 -4.90
C PHE A 343 3.42 14.83 -5.63
N PRO A 344 3.19 14.50 -6.92
CA PRO A 344 1.98 14.92 -7.63
C PRO A 344 0.73 14.10 -7.28
N GLU A 345 0.88 12.84 -6.88
CA GLU A 345 -0.26 11.92 -6.80
C GLU A 345 -1.06 12.05 -5.50
N GLY A 346 -0.45 12.51 -4.39
CA GLY A 346 -1.08 12.59 -3.08
C GLY A 346 -1.45 11.19 -2.56
N THR A 347 -0.73 10.68 -1.56
CA THR A 347 -0.91 9.28 -1.16
C THR A 347 -1.52 9.15 0.23
N VAL A 348 -2.11 7.98 0.52
CA VAL A 348 -2.53 7.55 1.86
C VAL A 348 -1.36 7.60 2.87
N HIS A 349 -0.12 7.67 2.37
CA HIS A 349 1.12 7.63 3.15
C HIS A 349 1.66 9.01 3.57
N GLY A 350 1.13 10.11 3.02
CA GLY A 350 1.51 11.48 3.39
C GLY A 350 1.42 12.48 2.22
N THR A 351 1.41 13.78 2.52
CA THR A 351 1.41 14.87 1.52
C THR A 351 2.81 15.35 1.13
N ASP A 352 3.82 15.01 1.93
CA ASP A 352 5.15 15.61 1.82
C ASP A 352 6.14 14.60 1.22
N PRO A 353 6.85 14.96 0.14
CA PRO A 353 7.79 14.06 -0.52
C PRO A 353 8.89 13.64 0.45
N CYS A 354 9.34 12.39 0.31
CA CYS A 354 10.54 11.96 0.99
C CYS A 354 11.73 12.70 0.40
N LEU A 355 12.46 13.48 1.23
CA LEU A 355 13.68 14.14 0.77
C LEU A 355 14.69 13.08 0.30
N PRO A 356 15.36 13.29 -0.86
CA PRO A 356 16.39 12.39 -1.33
C PRO A 356 17.57 12.36 -0.36
N PRO A 357 18.15 11.18 -0.07
CA PRO A 357 19.38 11.10 0.67
C PRO A 357 20.47 11.94 -0.01
N GLY A 358 21.19 12.75 0.79
CA GLY A 358 22.13 13.75 0.29
C GLY A 358 21.53 15.13 0.03
N ALA A 359 20.23 15.36 0.29
CA ALA A 359 19.61 16.69 0.19
C ALA A 359 20.34 17.75 1.03
N GLU A 360 20.79 17.40 2.23
CA GLU A 360 21.56 18.30 3.10
C GLU A 360 22.92 18.65 2.46
N THR A 361 23.65 17.65 1.97
CA THR A 361 24.97 17.84 1.34
C THR A 361 24.87 18.60 0.01
N VAL A 362 23.83 18.34 -0.79
CA VAL A 362 23.70 18.99 -2.10
C VAL A 362 23.34 20.47 -1.95
N THR A 363 22.60 20.82 -0.88
CA THR A 363 22.18 22.20 -0.59
C THR A 363 23.16 22.99 0.27
N ASP A 364 24.20 22.35 0.81
CA ASP A 364 25.31 22.98 1.55
C ASP A 364 26.27 23.74 0.62
N LEU A 365 25.72 24.76 -0.05
CA LEU A 365 26.45 25.68 -0.89
C LEU A 365 26.36 27.10 -0.32
N PRO A 366 27.36 27.97 -0.60
CA PRO A 366 27.29 29.38 -0.27
C PRO A 366 25.99 30.03 -0.78
N GLU A 367 25.35 30.87 0.04
CA GLU A 367 24.06 31.48 -0.29
C GLU A 367 24.09 32.27 -1.61
N ASP A 368 25.22 32.85 -2.00
CA ASP A 368 25.39 33.54 -3.29
C ASP A 368 25.30 32.58 -4.49
N ALA A 369 25.76 31.33 -4.34
CA ALA A 369 25.62 30.29 -5.35
C ALA A 369 24.18 29.82 -5.48
N LEU A 370 23.52 29.56 -4.35
CA LEU A 370 22.09 29.22 -4.29
C LEU A 370 21.23 30.33 -4.89
N GLN A 371 21.53 31.58 -4.57
CA GLN A 371 20.84 32.74 -5.13
C GLN A 371 21.01 32.84 -6.65
N ARG A 372 22.23 32.62 -7.16
CA ARG A 372 22.50 32.60 -8.62
C ARG A 372 21.65 31.54 -9.30
N LEU A 373 21.52 30.37 -8.69
CA LEU A 373 20.70 29.28 -9.19
C LEU A 373 19.23 29.65 -9.18
N GLY A 374 18.68 30.10 -8.04
CA GLY A 374 17.26 30.45 -7.90
C GLY A 374 16.79 31.59 -8.82
N ARG A 375 17.70 32.44 -9.30
CA ARG A 375 17.39 33.47 -10.33
C ARG A 375 16.96 32.86 -11.66
N HIS A 376 17.37 31.63 -11.98
CA HIS A 376 16.92 30.95 -13.20
C HIS A 376 15.47 30.46 -13.12
N PHE A 377 14.92 30.34 -11.91
CA PHE A 377 13.63 29.68 -11.63
C PHE A 377 12.57 30.64 -11.08
N SER A 378 12.99 31.83 -10.65
CA SER A 378 12.07 32.87 -10.22
C SER A 378 11.29 33.44 -11.42
N SER A 379 10.05 32.99 -11.57
CA SER A 379 9.09 33.49 -12.57
C SER A 379 8.52 34.88 -12.25
N ARG A 380 8.91 35.50 -11.13
CA ARG A 380 8.40 36.81 -10.66
C ARG A 380 9.46 37.92 -10.70
N SER A 381 8.95 39.14 -10.89
CA SER A 381 9.67 40.39 -11.21
C SER A 381 10.77 40.78 -10.19
N SER A 382 11.44 41.90 -10.46
CA SER A 382 12.55 42.55 -9.71
C SER A 382 12.38 42.75 -8.19
N THR A 383 11.36 42.17 -7.55
CA THR A 383 11.01 42.25 -6.12
C THR A 383 11.09 40.91 -5.37
N THR A 384 11.52 39.81 -5.99
CA THR A 384 11.73 38.51 -5.29
C THR A 384 12.77 38.67 -4.17
N SER A 385 12.44 38.24 -2.95
CA SER A 385 13.33 38.45 -1.80
C SER A 385 14.60 37.61 -1.91
N TYR A 386 15.65 38.00 -1.16
CA TYR A 386 16.90 37.25 -1.11
C TYR A 386 16.67 35.80 -0.66
N THR A 387 15.89 35.62 0.40
CA THR A 387 15.55 34.31 0.98
C THR A 387 14.78 33.44 -0.01
N ASP A 388 13.84 34.01 -0.77
CA ASP A 388 13.08 33.25 -1.77
C ASP A 388 13.98 32.70 -2.88
N LEU A 389 15.00 33.48 -3.29
CA LEU A 389 15.97 33.04 -4.30
C LEU A 389 16.88 31.91 -3.78
N VAL A 390 17.30 31.98 -2.51
CA VAL A 390 18.09 30.92 -1.89
C VAL A 390 17.27 29.63 -1.80
N ASN A 391 16.03 29.72 -1.31
CA ASN A 391 15.12 28.57 -1.21
C ASN A 391 14.86 27.95 -2.58
N ALA A 392 14.57 28.75 -3.60
CA ALA A 392 14.39 28.26 -4.97
C ALA A 392 15.66 27.56 -5.51
N GLY A 393 16.85 28.06 -5.17
CA GLY A 393 18.10 27.37 -5.52
C GLY A 393 18.24 26.02 -4.81
N GLN A 394 17.89 25.94 -3.53
CA GLN A 394 17.94 24.69 -2.75
C GLN A 394 16.96 23.66 -3.30
N GLU A 395 15.71 24.07 -3.56
CA GLU A 395 14.66 23.22 -4.14
C GLU A 395 15.13 22.59 -5.46
N GLU A 396 15.75 23.38 -6.35
CA GLU A 396 16.20 22.90 -7.65
C GLU A 396 17.40 21.94 -7.58
N LEU A 397 18.29 22.10 -6.59
CA LEU A 397 19.36 21.14 -6.33
C LEU A 397 18.81 19.80 -5.85
N VAL A 398 17.79 19.84 -4.98
CA VAL A 398 17.07 18.64 -4.51
C VAL A 398 16.37 17.96 -5.69
N HIS A 399 15.69 18.72 -6.56
CA HIS A 399 15.04 18.18 -7.75
C HIS A 399 16.02 17.52 -8.74
N LEU A 400 17.20 18.11 -8.95
CA LEU A 400 18.24 17.48 -9.77
C LEU A 400 18.73 16.18 -9.13
N LEU A 401 18.87 16.15 -7.80
CA LEU A 401 19.28 14.96 -7.07
C LEU A 401 18.25 13.83 -7.19
N ASP A 402 16.95 14.16 -7.10
CA ASP A 402 15.87 13.20 -7.35
C ASP A 402 16.02 12.50 -8.70
N TRP A 403 16.21 13.26 -9.79
CA TRP A 403 16.33 12.68 -11.13
C TRP A 403 17.64 11.92 -11.34
N ALA A 404 18.73 12.35 -10.69
CA ALA A 404 20.00 11.62 -10.72
C ALA A 404 19.87 10.25 -10.02
N LEU A 405 19.25 10.21 -8.83
CA LEU A 405 18.98 8.98 -8.09
C LEU A 405 17.98 8.09 -8.85
N ALA A 406 16.91 8.66 -9.42
CA ALA A 406 15.90 7.92 -10.18
C ALA A 406 16.51 7.24 -11.41
N ALA A 407 17.38 7.93 -12.15
CA ALA A 407 18.09 7.33 -13.28
C ALA A 407 19.06 6.22 -12.83
N ALA A 408 19.84 6.45 -11.77
CA ALA A 408 20.86 5.52 -11.29
C ALA A 408 20.28 4.25 -10.63
N THR A 409 19.06 4.34 -10.11
CA THR A 409 18.35 3.24 -9.44
C THR A 409 17.25 2.62 -10.29
N ARG A 410 17.12 3.03 -11.57
CA ARG A 410 16.23 2.41 -12.55
C ARG A 410 16.49 0.90 -12.61
N PRO A 411 15.47 0.03 -12.50
CA PRO A 411 15.65 -1.41 -12.57
C PRO A 411 16.37 -1.88 -13.84
N THR A 412 17.19 -2.93 -13.72
CA THR A 412 17.97 -3.47 -14.85
C THR A 412 17.12 -4.14 -15.92
N SER A 413 15.91 -4.59 -15.57
CA SER A 413 14.95 -5.16 -16.51
C SER A 413 14.31 -4.05 -17.37
N ARG A 414 15.07 -3.51 -18.33
CA ARG A 414 14.63 -2.39 -19.17
C ARG A 414 13.50 -2.80 -20.11
N ARG A 415 12.53 -1.90 -20.29
CA ARG A 415 11.46 -2.05 -21.28
C ARG A 415 11.91 -1.50 -22.63
N ASN A 416 11.54 -2.18 -23.70
CA ASN A 416 11.80 -1.71 -25.06
C ASN A 416 10.73 -0.70 -25.48
N TRP A 417 11.09 0.58 -25.51
CA TRP A 417 10.24 1.67 -25.95
C TRP A 417 10.30 1.85 -27.46
N ASN A 418 9.14 2.00 -28.10
CA ASN A 418 9.03 2.22 -29.54
C ASN A 418 8.51 3.65 -29.81
N PRO A 419 9.19 4.44 -30.66
CA PRO A 419 8.72 5.76 -31.04
C PRO A 419 7.54 5.69 -32.00
N ASN A 420 6.48 6.43 -31.69
CA ASN A 420 5.41 6.71 -32.62
C ASN A 420 5.86 7.79 -33.61
N THR A 421 5.82 7.47 -34.90
CA THR A 421 6.34 8.34 -35.97
C THR A 421 5.47 9.59 -36.21
N ALA A 422 4.23 9.61 -35.71
CA ALA A 422 3.29 10.71 -35.94
C ALA A 422 3.49 11.90 -34.98
N ASP A 423 3.76 11.64 -33.70
CA ASP A 423 3.76 12.65 -32.63
C ASP A 423 5.00 12.58 -31.72
N GLY A 424 5.92 11.64 -31.97
CA GLY A 424 7.12 11.45 -31.15
C GLY A 424 6.84 10.81 -29.78
N THR A 425 5.61 10.38 -29.50
CA THR A 425 5.26 9.67 -28.27
C THR A 425 5.93 8.30 -28.26
N LEU A 426 6.58 7.96 -27.15
CA LEU A 426 7.12 6.62 -26.95
C LEU A 426 6.02 5.72 -26.42
N ARG A 427 5.95 4.49 -26.92
CA ARG A 427 4.98 3.49 -26.48
C ARG A 427 5.68 2.16 -26.21
N GLN A 428 5.26 1.51 -25.14
CA GLN A 428 5.57 0.11 -24.88
C GLN A 428 4.29 -0.66 -24.60
N THR A 429 4.22 -1.90 -25.09
CA THR A 429 3.10 -2.81 -24.84
C THR A 429 3.63 -4.18 -24.45
N GLN A 430 2.96 -4.84 -23.52
CA GLN A 430 3.22 -6.22 -23.16
C GLN A 430 1.94 -6.94 -22.73
N PRO A 431 1.80 -8.24 -23.01
CA PRO A 431 0.71 -9.02 -22.45
C PRO A 431 0.82 -9.09 -20.93
N LEU A 432 -0.33 -9.16 -20.24
CA LEU A 432 -0.35 -9.42 -18.81
C LEU A 432 0.09 -10.87 -18.52
N PRO A 433 0.91 -11.10 -17.47
CA PRO A 433 1.27 -12.45 -17.08
C PRO A 433 0.03 -13.19 -16.57
N ASP A 434 -0.10 -14.45 -16.99
CA ASP A 434 -1.10 -15.41 -16.51
C ASP A 434 -2.58 -15.04 -16.78
N ARG A 435 -2.86 -14.08 -17.70
CA ARG A 435 -4.24 -13.69 -18.04
C ARG A 435 -4.36 -12.98 -19.40
N ALA A 436 -5.62 -12.77 -19.83
CA ALA A 436 -5.94 -11.89 -20.95
C ALA A 436 -5.69 -10.41 -20.59
N GLY A 437 -5.33 -9.62 -21.59
CA GLY A 437 -5.10 -8.18 -21.45
C GLY A 437 -3.68 -7.77 -21.76
N THR A 438 -3.52 -6.46 -21.99
CA THR A 438 -2.28 -5.81 -22.40
C THR A 438 -2.01 -4.64 -21.47
N LEU A 439 -0.79 -4.59 -20.94
CA LEU A 439 -0.27 -3.41 -20.26
C LEU A 439 0.38 -2.49 -21.32
N THR A 440 -0.17 -1.28 -21.47
CA THR A 440 0.34 -0.25 -22.37
C THR A 440 0.93 0.89 -21.55
N LEU A 441 2.14 1.33 -21.89
CA LEU A 441 2.79 2.52 -21.35
C LEU A 441 3.00 3.51 -22.49
N THR A 442 2.75 4.79 -22.24
CA THR A 442 3.10 5.88 -23.15
C THR A 442 3.86 6.99 -22.43
N ALA A 443 4.76 7.66 -23.16
CA ALA A 443 5.49 8.84 -22.70
C ALA A 443 5.61 9.85 -23.84
N SER A 444 4.93 10.99 -23.72
CA SER A 444 4.93 12.05 -24.72
C SER A 444 6.22 12.86 -24.69
N ALA A 445 6.50 13.57 -25.79
CA ALA A 445 7.62 14.52 -25.85
C ALA A 445 7.48 15.69 -24.85
N THR A 446 6.26 15.97 -24.38
CA THR A 446 5.96 17.01 -23.38
C THR A 446 6.02 16.49 -21.94
N GLY A 447 6.46 15.24 -21.74
CA GLY A 447 6.62 14.65 -20.41
C GLY A 447 5.33 14.06 -19.81
N VAL A 448 4.24 13.95 -20.58
CA VAL A 448 3.03 13.27 -20.09
C VAL A 448 3.22 11.77 -20.21
N TYR A 449 2.99 11.02 -19.13
CA TYR A 449 2.96 9.56 -19.18
C TYR A 449 1.56 9.01 -18.94
N ARG A 450 1.26 7.86 -19.56
CA ARG A 450 0.05 7.08 -19.28
C ARG A 450 0.41 5.62 -19.12
N VAL A 451 -0.23 4.98 -18.15
CA VAL A 451 -0.22 3.53 -18.02
C VAL A 451 -1.66 3.06 -18.16
N SER A 452 -1.91 2.05 -19.00
CA SER A 452 -3.23 1.45 -19.14
C SER A 452 -3.17 -0.07 -19.15
N LEU A 453 -4.23 -0.69 -18.65
CA LEU A 453 -4.50 -2.11 -18.79
C LEU A 453 -5.70 -2.26 -19.72
N ASP A 454 -5.47 -2.79 -20.92
CA ASP A 454 -6.45 -2.88 -22.00
C ASP A 454 -6.87 -4.35 -22.21
N ALA A 455 -8.09 -4.56 -22.72
CA ALA A 455 -8.59 -5.85 -23.21
C ALA A 455 -8.49 -6.98 -22.17
N LEU A 456 -8.88 -6.68 -20.92
CA LEU A 456 -8.80 -7.59 -19.78
C LEU A 456 -9.75 -8.80 -19.92
N GLY A 457 -10.61 -8.81 -20.94
CA GLY A 457 -11.53 -9.92 -21.18
C GLY A 457 -12.66 -9.94 -20.16
N LEU A 458 -12.99 -8.78 -19.60
CA LEU A 458 -14.05 -8.59 -18.62
C LEU A 458 -15.37 -8.44 -19.38
N SER A 459 -16.02 -9.58 -19.63
CA SER A 459 -17.30 -9.65 -20.37
C SER A 459 -18.40 -8.75 -19.79
N ASP A 460 -18.32 -8.48 -18.47
CA ASP A 460 -19.30 -7.68 -17.74
C ASP A 460 -19.14 -6.16 -18.02
N LEU A 461 -18.02 -5.76 -18.63
CA LEU A 461 -17.67 -4.39 -19.02
C LEU A 461 -17.68 -4.19 -20.55
N ALA A 462 -18.29 -5.09 -21.32
CA ALA A 462 -18.31 -4.98 -22.79
C ALA A 462 -18.89 -3.64 -23.31
N ASP A 463 -19.74 -2.98 -22.52
CA ASP A 463 -20.36 -1.68 -22.82
C ASP A 463 -19.66 -0.49 -22.12
N GLU A 464 -18.61 -0.75 -21.34
CA GLU A 464 -17.86 0.23 -20.54
C GLU A 464 -16.37 -0.03 -20.73
N ASP A 465 -15.73 0.66 -21.68
CA ASP A 465 -14.29 0.63 -21.99
C ASP A 465 -13.49 -0.37 -21.12
N ASP A 466 -13.17 -1.57 -21.65
CA ASP A 466 -12.38 -2.65 -21.03
C ASP A 466 -10.90 -2.25 -20.84
N THR A 467 -10.72 -1.01 -20.38
CA THR A 467 -9.49 -0.27 -20.26
C THR A 467 -9.49 0.41 -18.90
N VAL A 468 -8.50 0.07 -18.08
CA VAL A 468 -8.19 0.82 -16.87
C VAL A 468 -7.03 1.74 -17.18
N GLU A 469 -7.25 3.05 -17.12
CA GLU A 469 -6.19 4.03 -17.36
C GLU A 469 -5.78 4.72 -16.06
N TRP A 470 -4.48 4.78 -15.85
CA TRP A 470 -3.82 5.70 -14.93
C TRP A 470 -3.14 6.78 -15.78
N GLU A 471 -3.91 7.81 -16.14
CA GLU A 471 -3.37 9.04 -16.75
C GLU A 471 -3.00 10.01 -15.63
N ARG A 472 -1.71 10.38 -15.55
CA ARG A 472 -1.17 11.23 -14.48
C ARG A 472 -0.08 12.18 -15.01
N GLU A 473 0.25 13.17 -14.19
CA GLU A 473 0.88 14.47 -14.51
C GLU A 473 2.14 14.50 -15.41
N ALA A 474 2.49 15.71 -15.88
CA ALA A 474 3.61 15.97 -16.76
C ALA A 474 4.96 15.94 -16.01
N ALA A 475 5.74 14.88 -16.21
CA ALA A 475 7.16 14.84 -15.89
C ALA A 475 7.92 15.99 -16.60
N PRO A 476 9.10 16.41 -16.09
CA PRO A 476 9.82 17.55 -16.68
C PRO A 476 10.41 17.28 -18.08
N SER A 477 10.49 16.02 -18.51
CA SER A 477 10.93 15.62 -19.85
C SER A 477 10.35 14.26 -20.25
N GLN A 478 10.48 13.89 -21.53
CA GLN A 478 10.10 12.56 -22.00
C GLN A 478 10.90 11.43 -21.31
N SER A 479 12.20 11.64 -21.04
CA SER A 479 13.03 10.67 -20.31
C SER A 479 12.59 10.50 -18.86
N ALA A 480 12.16 11.59 -18.21
CA ALA A 480 11.58 11.53 -16.87
C ALA A 480 10.22 10.80 -16.91
N ALA A 481 9.39 11.08 -17.91
CA ALA A 481 8.11 10.41 -18.11
C ALA A 481 8.26 8.89 -18.29
N VAL A 482 9.31 8.44 -18.98
CA VAL A 482 9.65 7.02 -19.11
C VAL A 482 9.95 6.38 -17.74
N LEU A 483 10.75 7.02 -16.88
CA LEU A 483 11.04 6.50 -15.53
C LEU A 483 9.77 6.38 -14.68
N LEU A 484 8.91 7.40 -14.72
CA LEU A 484 7.64 7.39 -13.99
C LEU A 484 6.68 6.32 -14.52
N ALA A 485 6.58 6.18 -15.85
CA ALA A 485 5.74 5.16 -16.50
C ALA A 485 6.20 3.74 -16.15
N GLU A 486 7.52 3.49 -16.15
CA GLU A 486 8.08 2.18 -15.79
C GLU A 486 7.77 1.80 -14.34
N HIS A 487 7.89 2.74 -13.41
CA HIS A 487 7.50 2.52 -12.02
C HIS A 487 5.99 2.31 -11.87
N ALA A 488 5.17 3.20 -12.45
CA ALA A 488 3.71 3.13 -12.39
C ALA A 488 3.18 1.82 -12.99
N ALA A 489 3.86 1.27 -13.98
CA ALA A 489 3.50 -0.02 -14.57
C ALA A 489 3.65 -1.22 -13.61
N ILE A 490 4.58 -1.16 -12.66
CA ILE A 490 4.71 -2.18 -11.60
C ILE A 490 3.45 -2.16 -10.73
N GLU A 491 3.07 -0.97 -10.26
CA GLU A 491 1.87 -0.80 -9.43
C GLU A 491 0.59 -1.12 -10.19
N ALA A 492 0.45 -0.67 -11.44
CA ALA A 492 -0.72 -0.94 -12.28
C ALA A 492 -0.97 -2.45 -12.44
N ALA A 493 0.09 -3.21 -12.75
CA ALA A 493 -0.01 -4.66 -12.88
C ALA A 493 -0.42 -5.35 -11.56
N VAL A 494 0.06 -4.85 -10.43
CA VAL A 494 -0.24 -5.40 -9.10
C VAL A 494 -1.60 -4.94 -8.56
N CYS A 495 -2.09 -3.77 -8.98
CA CYS A 495 -3.29 -3.17 -8.42
C CYS A 495 -4.58 -3.72 -9.01
N LEU A 496 -4.54 -4.41 -10.15
CA LEU A 496 -5.73 -4.91 -10.82
C LEU A 496 -6.71 -5.70 -9.91
N PRO A 497 -6.26 -6.57 -8.97
CA PRO A 497 -7.14 -7.24 -8.01
C PRO A 497 -7.82 -6.34 -6.96
N PHE A 498 -7.48 -5.04 -6.93
CA PHE A 498 -8.01 -4.02 -6.04
C PHE A 498 -8.78 -2.95 -6.81
N GLN A 499 -8.62 -2.88 -8.13
CA GLN A 499 -9.33 -1.93 -8.96
C GLN A 499 -10.81 -2.26 -9.02
N ARG A 500 -11.62 -1.21 -8.96
CA ARG A 500 -13.07 -1.30 -9.04
C ARG A 500 -13.55 -0.58 -10.28
N GLU A 501 -14.59 -1.12 -10.92
CA GLU A 501 -15.31 -0.36 -11.93
C GLU A 501 -15.91 0.90 -11.29
N HIS A 502 -15.88 2.01 -12.01
CA HIS A 502 -16.32 3.29 -11.47
C HIS A 502 -17.83 3.37 -11.16
N ARG A 503 -18.67 2.56 -11.82
CA ARG A 503 -20.13 2.65 -11.70
C ARG A 503 -20.67 1.83 -10.55
N LYS A 504 -20.55 0.50 -10.62
CA LYS A 504 -21.05 -0.39 -9.58
C LYS A 504 -20.02 -0.72 -8.53
N GLN A 505 -18.81 -0.15 -8.60
CA GLN A 505 -17.77 -0.31 -7.58
C GLN A 505 -17.38 -1.78 -7.34
N ARG A 506 -17.59 -2.61 -8.36
CA ARG A 506 -17.24 -4.03 -8.38
C ARG A 506 -15.77 -4.17 -8.68
N LEU A 507 -15.11 -5.11 -8.01
CA LEU A 507 -13.75 -5.47 -8.39
C LEU A 507 -13.71 -5.92 -9.85
N LEU A 508 -12.76 -5.37 -10.61
CA LEU A 508 -12.48 -5.78 -11.98
C LEU A 508 -12.01 -7.24 -12.02
N LEU A 509 -11.31 -7.69 -10.98
CA LEU A 509 -10.97 -9.09 -10.79
C LEU A 509 -11.65 -9.62 -9.52
N PRO A 510 -12.84 -10.24 -9.67
CA PRO A 510 -13.55 -10.90 -8.57
C PRO A 510 -12.67 -11.92 -7.83
N THR A 511 -12.78 -11.96 -6.51
CA THR A 511 -12.06 -12.92 -5.67
C THR A 511 -12.78 -14.26 -5.66
N ALA A 512 -12.05 -15.37 -5.67
CA ALA A 512 -12.65 -16.69 -5.44
C ALA A 512 -13.13 -16.82 -3.99
N VAL A 513 -14.40 -17.18 -3.79
CA VAL A 513 -15.03 -17.28 -2.48
C VAL A 513 -15.56 -18.69 -2.26
N SER A 514 -15.57 -19.12 -1.00
CA SER A 514 -16.28 -20.33 -0.56
C SER A 514 -17.76 -20.29 -0.97
N ASP A 515 -18.32 -21.46 -1.26
CA ASP A 515 -19.73 -21.62 -1.63
C ASP A 515 -20.71 -21.25 -0.49
N GLU A 516 -20.25 -21.24 0.77
CA GLU A 516 -21.08 -20.90 1.95
C GLU A 516 -20.47 -19.77 2.81
N PRO A 517 -20.50 -18.51 2.33
CA PRO A 517 -19.96 -17.39 3.08
C PRO A 517 -20.87 -17.02 4.27
N THR A 518 -20.28 -16.95 5.45
CA THR A 518 -20.93 -16.38 6.65
C THR A 518 -20.65 -14.89 6.76
N LEU A 519 -21.53 -14.11 7.40
CA LEU A 519 -21.29 -12.69 7.64
C LEU A 519 -19.91 -12.42 8.26
N ARG A 520 -19.50 -13.27 9.22
CA ARG A 520 -18.20 -13.20 9.89
C ARG A 520 -17.04 -13.41 8.90
N SER A 521 -17.13 -14.40 8.01
CA SER A 521 -16.07 -14.66 7.01
C SER A 521 -16.02 -13.55 5.95
N VAL A 522 -17.17 -12.98 5.55
CA VAL A 522 -17.22 -11.84 4.63
C VAL A 522 -16.55 -10.61 5.25
N ILE A 523 -16.90 -10.26 6.49
CA ILE A 523 -16.27 -9.13 7.22
C ILE A 523 -14.76 -9.34 7.40
N ALA A 524 -14.33 -10.57 7.65
CA ALA A 524 -12.90 -10.90 7.75
C ALA A 524 -12.16 -10.68 6.42
N GLY A 525 -12.81 -10.97 5.29
CA GLY A 525 -12.24 -10.88 3.94
C GLY A 525 -12.52 -9.58 3.18
N ALA A 526 -13.16 -8.59 3.79
CA ALA A 526 -13.50 -7.31 3.15
C ALA A 526 -12.40 -6.24 3.28
N ASP A 527 -12.24 -5.41 2.24
CA ASP A 527 -11.45 -4.17 2.27
C ASP A 527 -12.27 -3.03 2.87
N HIS A 528 -13.54 -2.95 2.47
CA HIS A 528 -14.45 -1.93 2.94
C HIS A 528 -15.59 -2.59 3.72
N VAL A 529 -15.84 -2.11 4.94
CA VAL A 529 -16.98 -2.56 5.75
C VAL A 529 -17.82 -1.35 6.10
N LEU A 530 -19.05 -1.28 5.58
CA LEU A 530 -19.97 -0.21 5.92
C LEU A 530 -20.40 -0.37 7.39
N GLY A 531 -19.89 0.52 8.25
CA GLY A 531 -20.21 0.56 9.68
C GLY A 531 -21.56 1.22 9.97
N PHE A 532 -22.15 0.89 11.12
CA PHE A 532 -23.44 1.47 11.53
C PHE A 532 -23.41 2.99 11.65
N PHE A 533 -22.34 3.57 12.19
CA PHE A 533 -22.24 5.02 12.35
C PHE A 533 -22.15 5.73 10.99
N THR A 534 -21.42 5.14 10.04
CA THR A 534 -21.35 5.60 8.65
C THR A 534 -22.72 5.51 7.96
N LEU A 535 -23.46 4.41 8.14
CA LEU A 535 -24.85 4.32 7.67
C LEU A 535 -25.69 5.47 8.25
N ALA A 536 -25.62 5.71 9.55
CA ALA A 536 -26.45 6.71 10.22
C ALA A 536 -26.19 8.15 9.71
N SER A 537 -24.98 8.44 9.20
CA SER A 537 -24.64 9.76 8.66
C SER A 537 -25.45 10.15 7.42
N VAL A 538 -25.98 9.16 6.68
CA VAL A 538 -26.76 9.40 5.47
C VAL A 538 -28.25 9.20 5.67
N LEU A 539 -28.69 8.39 6.63
CA LEU A 539 -30.12 8.08 6.82
C LEU A 539 -30.99 9.34 6.92
N GLY A 540 -30.54 10.36 7.67
CA GLY A 540 -31.28 11.63 7.79
C GLY A 540 -31.39 12.44 6.49
N ARG A 541 -30.52 12.18 5.51
CA ARG A 541 -30.53 12.82 4.17
C ARG A 541 -31.42 12.09 3.16
N LEU A 542 -31.87 10.87 3.49
CA LEU A 542 -32.67 10.04 2.58
C LEU A 542 -34.18 10.23 2.76
N HIS A 543 -34.61 10.96 3.78
CA HIS A 543 -36.02 11.21 4.08
C HIS A 543 -36.77 11.94 2.95
N ASP A 544 -36.09 12.83 2.22
CA ASP A 544 -36.70 13.57 1.10
C ASP A 544 -36.83 12.74 -0.20
N ARG A 545 -36.30 11.51 -0.24
CA ARG A 545 -36.42 10.63 -1.41
C ARG A 545 -37.73 9.85 -1.37
N VAL A 546 -38.47 9.87 -2.49
CA VAL A 546 -39.77 9.20 -2.62
C VAL A 546 -39.60 7.84 -3.29
N GLY A 547 -40.20 6.80 -2.69
CA GLY A 547 -40.48 5.51 -3.35
C GLY A 547 -39.30 4.56 -3.44
N PHE A 548 -39.11 3.75 -2.39
CA PHE A 548 -38.17 2.63 -2.35
C PHE A 548 -38.89 1.29 -2.50
N MET A 549 -38.43 0.49 -3.46
CA MET A 549 -38.88 -0.90 -3.69
C MET A 549 -38.31 -1.85 -2.63
N GLY A 550 -38.82 -3.08 -2.56
CA GLY A 550 -38.26 -4.15 -1.73
C GLY A 550 -37.18 -4.94 -2.45
N ALA A 551 -36.39 -5.73 -1.72
CA ALA A 551 -35.33 -6.56 -2.30
C ALA A 551 -35.85 -7.51 -3.39
N ALA A 552 -37.03 -8.13 -3.17
CA ALA A 552 -37.65 -9.04 -4.13
C ALA A 552 -37.98 -8.38 -5.48
N ASP A 553 -38.13 -7.05 -5.51
CA ASP A 553 -38.41 -6.27 -6.72
C ASP A 553 -37.12 -5.85 -7.47
N GLY A 554 -35.96 -6.23 -6.95
CA GLY A 554 -34.64 -5.93 -7.49
C GLY A 554 -34.01 -4.67 -6.87
N HIS A 555 -32.77 -4.81 -6.37
CA HIS A 555 -31.97 -3.71 -5.83
C HIS A 555 -31.66 -2.67 -6.92
N TRP A 556 -31.30 -3.14 -8.11
CA TRP A 556 -31.01 -2.33 -9.30
C TRP A 556 -31.97 -2.68 -10.44
N GLN A 557 -32.49 -1.64 -11.08
CA GLN A 557 -33.42 -1.74 -12.20
C GLN A 557 -32.84 -1.06 -13.44
N THR A 558 -33.13 -1.62 -14.61
CA THR A 558 -32.75 -1.02 -15.89
C THR A 558 -33.50 0.30 -16.09
N GLY A 559 -32.82 1.30 -16.64
CA GLY A 559 -33.41 2.62 -16.89
C GLY A 559 -34.70 2.55 -17.72
N PRO A 560 -35.70 3.41 -17.45
CA PRO A 560 -36.99 3.36 -18.14
C PRO A 560 -36.94 3.89 -19.58
N HIS A 561 -35.84 4.50 -20.01
CA HIS A 561 -35.67 5.04 -21.35
C HIS A 561 -34.59 4.27 -22.13
N PRO A 562 -34.83 3.95 -23.42
CA PRO A 562 -33.81 3.36 -24.29
C PRO A 562 -32.54 4.22 -24.41
N ASP A 563 -32.66 5.53 -24.23
CA ASP A 563 -31.57 6.51 -24.28
C ASP A 563 -30.92 6.77 -22.89
N ALA A 564 -31.45 6.15 -21.84
CA ALA A 564 -30.86 6.14 -20.50
C ALA A 564 -30.37 4.71 -20.21
N PRO A 565 -29.22 4.29 -20.76
CA PRO A 565 -28.71 2.92 -20.70
C PRO A 565 -28.25 2.48 -19.30
N ARG A 566 -28.62 3.22 -18.25
CA ARG A 566 -28.02 3.10 -16.92
C ARG A 566 -28.98 2.44 -15.95
N ASP A 567 -28.48 1.45 -15.24
CA ASP A 567 -29.15 0.92 -14.06
C ASP A 567 -29.33 2.03 -13.02
N HIS A 568 -30.44 2.01 -12.28
CA HIS A 568 -30.72 2.96 -11.22
C HIS A 568 -31.07 2.22 -9.91
N PRO A 569 -30.68 2.79 -8.75
CA PRO A 569 -30.94 2.16 -7.47
C PRO A 569 -32.43 2.26 -7.12
N ALA A 570 -33.07 1.12 -6.86
CA ALA A 570 -34.52 1.04 -6.59
C ALA A 570 -34.86 0.77 -5.11
N THR A 571 -33.91 0.26 -4.33
CA THR A 571 -34.08 -0.13 -2.91
C THR A 571 -33.27 0.77 -1.98
N LEU A 572 -33.55 0.71 -0.66
CA LEU A 572 -32.75 1.47 0.31
C LEU A 572 -31.30 0.97 0.32
N THR A 573 -31.09 -0.35 0.23
CA THR A 573 -29.74 -0.94 0.10
C THR A 573 -29.02 -0.40 -1.12
N ALA A 574 -29.65 -0.37 -2.31
CA ALA A 574 -28.97 0.10 -3.52
C ALA A 574 -28.59 1.58 -3.47
N VAL A 575 -29.43 2.42 -2.87
CA VAL A 575 -29.12 3.85 -2.67
C VAL A 575 -27.95 4.05 -1.70
N ILE A 576 -27.89 3.26 -0.64
CA ILE A 576 -26.78 3.29 0.31
C ILE A 576 -25.49 2.77 -0.34
N SER A 577 -25.59 1.70 -1.14
CA SER A 577 -24.45 1.17 -1.89
C SER A 577 -23.90 2.18 -2.89
N ASP A 578 -24.77 2.89 -3.62
CA ASP A 578 -24.38 3.98 -4.52
C ASP A 578 -23.70 5.13 -3.75
N TRP A 579 -24.23 5.51 -2.59
CA TRP A 579 -23.69 6.61 -1.79
C TRP A 579 -22.30 6.32 -1.19
N PHE A 580 -22.08 5.07 -0.75
CA PHE A 580 -20.83 4.66 -0.09
C PHE A 580 -19.92 3.83 -0.99
N GLU A 581 -20.18 3.83 -2.31
CA GLU A 581 -19.35 3.14 -3.29
C GLU A 581 -19.21 1.62 -3.00
N LEU A 582 -20.28 0.97 -2.54
CA LEU A 582 -20.30 -0.47 -2.32
C LEU A 582 -20.55 -1.25 -3.62
N PRO A 583 -19.94 -2.45 -3.78
CA PRO A 583 -20.12 -3.27 -4.96
C PRO A 583 -21.59 -3.66 -5.17
N SER A 584 -22.14 -3.25 -6.31
CA SER A 584 -23.55 -3.41 -6.63
C SER A 584 -23.79 -4.57 -7.62
N PRO A 585 -24.82 -5.41 -7.41
CA PRO A 585 -25.08 -6.55 -8.29
C PRO A 585 -25.60 -6.15 -9.68
N HIS A 586 -25.42 -7.02 -10.68
CA HIS A 586 -26.10 -6.89 -11.97
C HIS A 586 -27.55 -7.38 -11.92
N HIS A 587 -28.38 -6.87 -12.82
CA HIS A 587 -29.81 -7.21 -12.88
C HIS A 587 -30.08 -8.73 -12.95
N GLY A 588 -29.24 -9.49 -13.67
CA GLY A 588 -29.37 -10.94 -13.83
C GLY A 588 -28.79 -11.78 -12.69
N GLU A 589 -28.15 -11.18 -11.69
CA GLU A 589 -27.56 -11.92 -10.57
C GLU A 589 -28.59 -12.22 -9.48
N ALA A 590 -28.49 -13.39 -8.87
CA ALA A 590 -29.35 -13.77 -7.74
C ALA A 590 -29.23 -12.78 -6.57
N ALA A 591 -28.06 -12.16 -6.38
CA ALA A 591 -27.85 -11.13 -5.37
C ALA A 591 -28.71 -9.88 -5.60
N ASN A 592 -29.12 -9.57 -6.83
CA ASN A 592 -29.94 -8.39 -7.10
C ASN A 592 -31.34 -8.47 -6.50
N THR A 593 -31.89 -9.67 -6.28
CA THR A 593 -33.23 -9.85 -5.73
C THR A 593 -33.23 -10.49 -4.33
N ALA A 594 -32.05 -10.70 -3.75
CA ALA A 594 -31.88 -11.37 -2.46
C ALA A 594 -31.61 -10.36 -1.35
N SER A 595 -32.11 -10.64 -0.15
CA SER A 595 -31.79 -9.85 1.05
C SER A 595 -30.27 -9.84 1.33
N VAL A 596 -29.76 -8.77 1.94
CA VAL A 596 -28.33 -8.56 2.18
C VAL A 596 -27.66 -9.60 3.09
N ASP A 597 -28.45 -10.29 3.93
CA ASP A 597 -28.02 -11.38 4.80
C ASP A 597 -28.17 -12.78 4.18
N SER A 598 -28.64 -12.87 2.93
CA SER A 598 -28.75 -14.14 2.21
C SER A 598 -27.38 -14.66 1.74
N PRO A 599 -27.21 -15.99 1.55
CA PRO A 599 -25.98 -16.55 1.01
C PRO A 599 -25.59 -15.96 -0.36
N ALA A 600 -26.57 -15.68 -1.23
CA ALA A 600 -26.32 -15.10 -2.55
C ALA A 600 -25.72 -13.68 -2.46
N TYR A 601 -26.28 -12.84 -1.58
CA TYR A 601 -25.76 -11.47 -1.40
C TYR A 601 -24.42 -11.46 -0.64
N LEU A 602 -24.26 -12.33 0.36
CA LEU A 602 -22.98 -12.51 1.07
C LEU A 602 -21.88 -13.00 0.14
N HIS A 603 -22.20 -13.90 -0.80
CA HIS A 603 -21.27 -14.35 -1.82
C HIS A 603 -20.87 -13.19 -2.74
N HIS A 604 -21.82 -12.40 -3.23
CA HIS A 604 -21.54 -11.19 -4.01
C HIS A 604 -20.59 -10.21 -3.28
N LEU A 605 -20.92 -9.88 -2.03
CA LEU A 605 -20.10 -8.99 -1.20
C LEU A 605 -18.68 -9.55 -0.97
N ALA A 606 -18.56 -10.83 -0.65
CA ALA A 606 -17.27 -11.48 -0.46
C ALA A 606 -16.43 -11.50 -1.74
N THR A 607 -17.07 -11.79 -2.88
CA THR A 607 -16.44 -11.84 -4.20
C THR A 607 -15.86 -10.48 -4.59
N HIS A 608 -16.51 -9.39 -4.14
CA HIS A 608 -16.06 -8.02 -4.34
C HIS A 608 -15.40 -7.38 -3.12
N ARG A 609 -14.94 -8.19 -2.16
CA ARG A 609 -14.18 -7.79 -0.96
C ARG A 609 -14.83 -6.61 -0.22
N ALA A 610 -16.16 -6.62 -0.09
CA ALA A 610 -16.91 -5.66 0.72
C ALA A 610 -17.73 -6.39 1.78
N ALA A 611 -18.17 -5.68 2.82
CA ALA A 611 -19.08 -6.22 3.81
C ALA A 611 -19.98 -5.14 4.40
N LEU A 612 -21.06 -5.59 5.01
CA LEU A 612 -21.91 -4.79 5.88
C LEU A 612 -21.64 -5.20 7.33
N ASP A 613 -21.57 -4.22 8.22
CA ASP A 613 -21.59 -4.48 9.66
C ASP A 613 -22.88 -5.25 10.04
N PRO A 614 -22.85 -6.15 11.05
CA PRO A 614 -24.03 -6.92 11.42
C PRO A 614 -25.27 -6.09 11.77
N PHE A 615 -25.09 -4.91 12.36
CA PHE A 615 -26.18 -3.98 12.65
C PHE A 615 -26.74 -3.35 11.37
N VAL A 616 -25.87 -3.02 10.41
CA VAL A 616 -26.26 -2.50 9.09
C VAL A 616 -27.02 -3.57 8.29
N ALA A 617 -26.49 -4.79 8.21
CA ALA A 617 -27.15 -5.92 7.55
C ALA A 617 -28.55 -6.15 8.15
N ARG A 618 -28.65 -6.20 9.49
CA ARG A 618 -29.94 -6.39 10.17
C ARG A 618 -30.96 -5.29 9.86
N TYR A 619 -30.51 -4.03 9.84
CA TYR A 619 -31.36 -2.89 9.52
C TYR A 619 -31.86 -2.95 8.08
N LEU A 620 -30.95 -3.17 7.12
CA LEU A 620 -31.27 -3.16 5.68
C LEU A 620 -32.11 -4.36 5.25
N THR A 621 -31.83 -5.56 5.77
CA THR A 621 -32.70 -6.74 5.57
C THR A 621 -34.14 -6.44 5.96
N ALA A 622 -34.36 -5.82 7.12
CA ALA A 622 -35.71 -5.50 7.58
C ALA A 622 -36.35 -4.38 6.76
N ALA A 623 -35.60 -3.32 6.44
CA ALA A 623 -36.07 -2.23 5.62
C ALA A 623 -36.52 -2.73 4.24
N ASP A 624 -35.68 -3.49 3.53
CA ASP A 624 -35.96 -3.96 2.17
C ASP A 624 -36.88 -5.19 2.11
N SER A 625 -37.27 -5.77 3.25
CA SER A 625 -38.26 -6.86 3.31
C SER A 625 -39.70 -6.42 2.98
N LEU A 626 -40.03 -5.13 3.11
CA LEU A 626 -41.36 -4.63 2.77
C LEU A 626 -41.58 -4.71 1.25
N ALA A 627 -42.65 -5.35 0.80
CA ALA A 627 -42.93 -5.49 -0.63
C ALA A 627 -43.43 -4.18 -1.26
N GLY A 628 -43.06 -3.95 -2.53
CA GLY A 628 -43.52 -2.82 -3.35
C GLY A 628 -42.92 -1.48 -2.97
N ALA A 629 -43.36 -0.41 -3.65
CA ALA A 629 -42.89 0.95 -3.38
C ALA A 629 -43.38 1.45 -2.01
N ARG A 630 -42.43 1.85 -1.16
CA ARG A 630 -42.67 2.38 0.20
C ARG A 630 -41.91 3.68 0.42
N THR A 631 -42.39 4.47 1.36
CA THR A 631 -41.71 5.70 1.80
C THR A 631 -40.44 5.38 2.60
N PHE A 632 -39.53 6.34 2.73
CA PHE A 632 -38.34 6.17 3.56
C PHE A 632 -38.70 5.90 5.02
N GLU A 633 -39.75 6.55 5.51
CA GLU A 633 -40.26 6.50 6.87
C GLU A 633 -40.76 5.09 7.21
N GLU A 634 -41.49 4.44 6.29
CA GLU A 634 -41.92 3.04 6.45
C GLU A 634 -40.72 2.09 6.50
N ARG A 635 -39.73 2.27 5.61
CA ARG A 635 -38.50 1.46 5.55
C ARG A 635 -37.65 1.66 6.82
N HIS A 636 -37.51 2.90 7.26
CA HIS A 636 -36.80 3.26 8.49
C HIS A 636 -37.48 2.69 9.73
N ALA A 637 -38.81 2.77 9.82
CA ALA A 637 -39.56 2.18 10.92
C ALA A 637 -39.32 0.65 11.02
N ALA A 638 -39.26 -0.06 9.89
CA ALA A 638 -38.94 -1.48 9.86
C ALA A 638 -37.50 -1.78 10.31
N GLY A 639 -36.51 -1.05 9.78
CA GLY A 639 -35.11 -1.19 10.17
C GLY A 639 -34.87 -0.85 11.66
N PHE A 640 -35.47 0.23 12.14
CA PHE A 640 -35.47 0.64 13.55
C PHE A 640 -36.05 -0.47 14.44
N ALA A 641 -37.23 -0.99 14.10
CA ALA A 641 -37.88 -2.05 14.88
C ALA A 641 -37.03 -3.33 14.93
N ALA A 642 -36.36 -3.68 13.83
CA ALA A 642 -35.46 -4.82 13.79
C ALA A 642 -34.27 -4.66 14.74
N LEU A 643 -33.63 -3.48 14.78
CA LEU A 643 -32.54 -3.21 15.73
C LEU A 643 -33.01 -3.20 17.19
N ARG A 644 -34.24 -2.75 17.45
CA ARG A 644 -34.83 -2.72 18.81
C ARG A 644 -35.16 -4.10 19.36
N THR A 645 -35.57 -5.01 18.49
CA THR A 645 -36.07 -6.34 18.87
C THR A 645 -34.99 -7.42 18.82
N THR A 646 -33.84 -7.14 18.20
CA THR A 646 -32.69 -8.04 18.14
C THR A 646 -31.84 -7.96 19.43
N ASP A 647 -31.34 -9.11 19.88
CA ASP A 647 -30.26 -9.15 20.86
C ASP A 647 -28.97 -8.63 20.23
N LEU A 648 -28.70 -7.33 20.46
CA LEU A 648 -27.53 -6.66 19.92
C LEU A 648 -26.20 -7.25 20.43
N SER A 649 -26.20 -7.87 21.62
CA SER A 649 -24.99 -8.48 22.19
C SER A 649 -24.64 -9.76 21.45
N ALA A 650 -25.66 -10.60 21.19
CA ALA A 650 -25.49 -11.79 20.36
C ALA A 650 -25.11 -11.43 18.91
N LEU A 651 -25.72 -10.37 18.35
CA LEU A 651 -25.38 -9.89 17.01
C LEU A 651 -23.93 -9.38 16.93
N ALA A 652 -23.46 -8.69 17.96
CA ALA A 652 -22.07 -8.25 18.08
C ALA A 652 -21.05 -9.41 18.05
N CYS A 653 -21.42 -10.63 18.46
CA CYS A 653 -20.53 -11.79 18.36
C CYS A 653 -20.25 -12.24 16.93
N THR A 654 -21.08 -11.83 15.96
CA THR A 654 -20.84 -12.12 14.53
C THR A 654 -19.85 -11.13 13.90
N GLU A 655 -19.63 -9.99 14.55
CA GLU A 655 -18.60 -9.01 14.20
C GLU A 655 -17.21 -9.56 14.54
N VAL A 656 -16.26 -9.41 13.63
CA VAL A 656 -14.85 -9.78 13.84
C VAL A 656 -14.13 -8.71 14.65
N ARG A 657 -14.62 -7.46 14.56
CA ARG A 657 -14.08 -6.28 15.22
C ARG A 657 -14.62 -6.13 16.65
N PRO A 658 -13.87 -5.60 17.63
CA PRO A 658 -14.39 -5.33 18.97
C PRO A 658 -15.52 -4.29 18.92
N VAL A 659 -16.72 -4.71 19.29
CA VAL A 659 -17.87 -3.80 19.46
C VAL A 659 -17.84 -3.23 20.87
N ARG A 660 -17.69 -1.91 20.99
CA ARG A 660 -17.72 -1.22 22.28
C ARG A 660 -19.16 -1.06 22.77
N GLU A 661 -19.38 -1.11 24.09
CA GLU A 661 -20.69 -0.84 24.70
C GLU A 661 -21.23 0.57 24.33
N GLY A 662 -20.33 1.52 24.03
CA GLY A 662 -20.70 2.82 23.47
C GLY A 662 -21.52 2.69 22.17
N LEU A 663 -21.04 1.90 21.20
CA LEU A 663 -21.74 1.66 19.95
C LEU A 663 -23.10 0.98 20.17
N LEU A 664 -23.17 -0.02 21.06
CA LEU A 664 -24.44 -0.67 21.40
C LEU A 664 -25.45 0.31 22.01
N ARG A 665 -25.00 1.22 22.88
CA ARG A 665 -25.84 2.29 23.42
C ARG A 665 -26.29 3.26 22.33
N LEU A 666 -25.41 3.62 21.39
CA LEU A 666 -25.75 4.47 20.25
C LEU A 666 -26.81 3.81 19.37
N ILE A 667 -26.64 2.55 18.99
CA ILE A 667 -27.63 1.79 18.21
C ILE A 667 -28.98 1.75 18.94
N ARG A 668 -28.98 1.52 20.26
CA ARG A 668 -30.19 1.60 21.10
C ARG A 668 -30.75 3.02 21.25
N SER A 669 -30.08 4.06 20.79
CA SER A 669 -30.54 5.44 20.91
C SER A 669 -30.97 6.06 19.59
N ILE A 670 -30.81 5.34 18.47
CA ILE A 670 -31.25 5.83 17.15
C ILE A 670 -32.73 6.27 17.24
N PRO A 671 -33.09 7.46 16.72
CA PRO A 671 -34.47 7.93 16.68
C PRO A 671 -35.35 7.03 15.81
N GLN A 672 -36.64 6.97 16.14
CA GLN A 672 -37.67 6.39 15.26
C GLN A 672 -38.16 7.41 14.22
N ASP A 673 -38.12 8.70 14.57
CA ASP A 673 -38.51 9.81 13.71
C ASP A 673 -37.34 10.18 12.77
N PRO A 674 -37.47 10.00 11.45
CA PRO A 674 -36.44 10.34 10.48
C PRO A 674 -35.95 11.77 10.56
N GLY A 675 -36.82 12.72 10.90
CA GLY A 675 -36.48 14.14 11.01
C GLY A 675 -35.45 14.44 12.10
N GLN A 676 -35.23 13.50 13.03
CA GLN A 676 -34.27 13.64 14.14
C GLN A 676 -32.92 12.97 13.85
N LEU A 677 -32.79 12.20 12.77
CA LEU A 677 -31.59 11.41 12.50
C LEU A 677 -30.33 12.27 12.30
N THR A 678 -30.44 13.37 11.56
CA THR A 678 -29.32 14.28 11.31
C THR A 678 -28.81 14.92 12.62
N ALA A 679 -29.72 15.49 13.41
CA ALA A 679 -29.38 16.09 14.70
C ALA A 679 -28.86 15.05 15.71
N TRP A 680 -29.40 13.83 15.68
CA TRP A 680 -28.91 12.73 16.49
C TRP A 680 -27.48 12.33 16.10
N TYR A 681 -27.19 12.21 14.80
CA TYR A 681 -25.85 11.86 14.30
C TYR A 681 -24.82 12.92 14.71
N GLU A 682 -25.10 14.20 14.46
CA GLU A 682 -24.21 15.31 14.82
C GLU A 682 -23.90 15.36 16.32
N LYS A 683 -24.90 15.08 17.18
CA LYS A 683 -24.72 15.04 18.64
C LYS A 683 -23.77 13.94 19.12
N HIS A 684 -23.65 12.84 18.37
CA HIS A 684 -22.88 11.66 18.79
C HIS A 684 -21.62 11.43 17.95
N LEU A 685 -21.23 12.38 17.10
CA LEU A 685 -20.07 12.29 16.21
C LEU A 685 -18.75 12.02 16.96
N ASP A 686 -18.59 12.61 18.15
CA ASP A 686 -17.40 12.42 18.99
C ASP A 686 -17.46 11.18 19.91
N GLN A 687 -18.56 10.42 19.87
CA GLN A 687 -18.78 9.26 20.76
C GLN A 687 -18.63 7.90 20.05
N ALA A 688 -18.47 7.92 18.72
CA ALA A 688 -18.40 6.75 17.85
C ALA A 688 -17.04 6.02 17.93
#